data_AF-A0A3D5NU74-F1
#
_entry.id   AF-A0A3D5NU74-F1
#
_cell.length_a   1.000
_cell.length_b   1.000
_cell.length_c   1.000
_cell.angle_alpha   90.00
_cell.angle_beta   90.00
_cell.angle_gamma   90.00
#
_symmetry.space_group_name_H-M   'P 1'
#
loop_
_entity.id
_entity.type
_entity.pdbx_description
1 polymer ?
#
loop_
_entity_poly.entity_id
_entity_poly.type
_entity_poly.pdbx_seq_one_letter_code
_entity_poly.pdbx_strand_id
1 'polypeptide(L)'
;MFNESGVVYGPGYTDVKINVPFLRIIAVLSAVSAAVVAYGIVRKKVNLIAYPVLGIFALSILRIVSVFAVEALVVNPNQLETERPYIENNIKMTRQAFGINNVDIRLFEADKDISPAEITGNREVVDSIKVNSYRHTLNFIKQAQVIRGYYDFNDVDVDRYMINGEKKQVFLSAREIDSSLISPSTWQNIHLFYTHGYGVVMSDSSTVTAQGQPDFLMKDIPTNNITDIPLDNPRIYFGELVSDYVIVGTQTDEFDYPRGGENESYRYTGDAGIEMNFLNRILYAIEEKEPKILISSQITGDSKIIRKRNILNRVISIAPFLSYDSDPYLVISDNKVYWMIDAYTHTDRYPNAKTFNGLNYVRNSVKVTVDAYTGAVDFYLADPDDPIAVSYNRIFGELFKDLSLMPEGLRDHIKYPEDLFEMQTTVLEQYHVTNPAIFYNGEDVWQKSRVTGSNNEESMAQEPYSLFTSFGDEQNLELVFTEYYTIKGKENMVAIVNVRMEGEHYGQLVEYKFPPQKTVSSPYLFTNKLNQDPEISKELSLLDNAGSQVEFGDMVIAPIEDSLLYVVPIYLVAEGENSIPEIKRFVISNDDKIVISDTFTNSLSMLFNFEAETPGEPGGVIDETLAREANNLFNDALEGQRAGNWAEYGRLMEELKRVLESMVGQ
;
A
#
# COMPACT_ATOMS: atom_id res chain seq x y z
N MET A 1 -2.10 27.30 -22.57
CA MET A 1 -2.68 26.45 -21.51
C MET A 1 -1.83 25.23 -21.26
N PHE A 2 -1.27 24.58 -22.30
CA PHE A 2 -0.36 23.43 -22.21
C PHE A 2 1.02 23.76 -22.81
N ASN A 3 1.72 24.74 -22.24
CA ASN A 3 2.99 25.22 -22.77
C ASN A 3 4.09 25.10 -21.70
N GLU A 4 5.24 24.57 -22.07
CA GLU A 4 6.42 24.43 -21.21
C GLU A 4 7.49 25.50 -21.46
N SER A 5 7.30 26.38 -22.45
CA SER A 5 8.34 27.31 -22.88
C SER A 5 8.53 28.54 -21.97
N GLY A 6 7.77 28.65 -20.88
CA GLY A 6 7.83 29.76 -19.93
C GLY A 6 8.55 29.39 -18.64
N VAL A 7 8.58 30.34 -17.68
CA VAL A 7 9.10 30.12 -16.31
C VAL A 7 8.36 28.99 -15.60
N VAL A 8 7.06 28.88 -15.86
CA VAL A 8 6.17 27.85 -15.31
C VAL A 8 5.33 27.24 -16.42
N TYR A 9 4.73 26.09 -16.14
CA TYR A 9 3.82 25.44 -17.09
C TYR A 9 2.54 26.25 -17.25
N GLY A 10 2.19 26.56 -18.49
CA GLY A 10 1.05 27.40 -18.84
C GLY A 10 1.43 28.60 -19.70
N PRO A 11 0.46 29.47 -20.04
CA PRO A 11 0.75 30.67 -20.80
C PRO A 11 1.43 31.71 -19.91
N GLY A 12 2.59 32.22 -20.33
CA GLY A 12 3.27 33.35 -19.67
C GLY A 12 2.70 34.72 -20.06
N TYR A 13 3.38 35.78 -19.63
CA TYR A 13 2.94 37.15 -19.90
C TYR A 13 2.82 37.47 -21.39
N THR A 14 3.84 37.15 -22.18
CA THR A 14 3.85 37.38 -23.62
C THR A 14 2.78 36.57 -24.33
N ASP A 15 2.48 35.36 -23.86
CA ASP A 15 1.40 34.54 -24.41
C ASP A 15 0.04 35.22 -24.25
N VAL A 16 -0.30 35.66 -23.03
CA VAL A 16 -1.63 36.21 -22.76
C VAL A 16 -1.79 37.64 -23.30
N LYS A 17 -0.77 38.48 -23.14
CA LYS A 17 -0.87 39.92 -23.49
C LYS A 17 -0.55 40.23 -24.94
N ILE A 18 0.25 39.41 -25.62
CA ILE A 18 0.66 39.65 -27.00
C ILE A 18 0.13 38.56 -27.92
N ASN A 19 0.48 37.30 -27.65
CA ASN A 19 0.24 36.17 -28.54
C ASN A 19 -1.26 35.93 -28.79
N VAL A 20 -2.07 35.84 -27.73
CA VAL A 20 -3.52 35.62 -27.81
C VAL A 20 -4.26 36.75 -28.55
N PRO A 21 -4.03 38.05 -28.26
CA PRO A 21 -4.61 39.14 -29.06
C PRO A 21 -4.25 39.08 -30.55
N PHE A 22 -2.98 38.83 -30.90
CA PHE A 22 -2.58 38.67 -32.30
C PHE A 22 -3.31 37.50 -32.97
N LEU A 23 -3.40 36.34 -32.31
CA LEU A 23 -4.13 35.18 -32.82
C LEU A 23 -5.62 35.48 -33.03
N ARG A 24 -6.26 36.23 -32.13
CA ARG A 24 -7.67 36.68 -32.30
C ARG A 24 -7.84 37.57 -33.52
N ILE A 25 -6.94 38.53 -33.73
CA ILE A 25 -6.95 39.42 -34.90
C ILE A 25 -6.74 38.62 -36.19
N ILE A 26 -5.76 37.71 -36.19
CA ILE A 26 -5.48 36.84 -37.35
C ILE A 26 -6.68 35.93 -37.63
N ALA A 27 -7.37 35.40 -36.62
CA ALA A 27 -8.56 34.56 -36.80
C ALA A 27 -9.71 35.34 -37.47
N VAL A 28 -10.01 36.55 -36.99
CA VAL A 28 -11.01 37.44 -37.62
C VAL A 28 -10.59 37.79 -39.04
N LEU A 29 -9.33 38.17 -39.26
CA LEU A 29 -8.83 38.46 -40.59
C LEU A 29 -8.93 37.23 -41.51
N SER A 30 -8.68 36.02 -41.00
CA SER A 30 -8.80 34.77 -41.77
C SER A 30 -10.24 34.51 -42.21
N ALA A 31 -11.22 34.76 -41.33
CA ALA A 31 -12.64 34.65 -41.69
C ALA A 31 -13.04 35.68 -42.76
N VAL A 32 -12.62 36.95 -42.62
CA VAL A 32 -12.85 38.00 -43.62
C VAL A 32 -12.16 37.64 -44.94
N SER A 33 -10.93 37.14 -44.85
CA SER A 33 -10.14 36.69 -46.00
C SER A 33 -10.87 35.59 -46.77
N ALA A 34 -11.42 34.60 -46.07
CA ALA A 34 -12.20 33.53 -46.70
C ALA A 34 -13.39 34.08 -47.51
N ALA A 35 -14.12 35.07 -46.96
CA ALA A 35 -15.22 35.73 -47.67
C ALA A 35 -14.76 36.54 -48.90
N VAL A 36 -13.65 37.29 -48.76
CA VAL A 36 -13.06 38.07 -49.88
C VAL A 36 -12.55 37.16 -50.98
N VAL A 37 -11.94 36.03 -50.63
CA VAL A 37 -11.45 35.03 -51.59
C VAL A 37 -12.63 34.37 -52.31
N ALA A 38 -13.67 33.95 -51.59
CA ALA A 38 -14.89 33.40 -52.19
C ALA A 38 -15.53 34.39 -53.18
N TYR A 39 -15.65 35.67 -52.79
CA TYR A 39 -16.15 36.72 -53.66
C TYR A 39 -15.24 36.95 -54.89
N GLY A 40 -13.92 36.96 -54.69
CA GLY A 40 -12.92 37.12 -55.74
C GLY A 40 -12.98 36.02 -56.80
N ILE A 41 -13.17 34.77 -56.37
CA ILE A 41 -13.34 33.60 -57.26
C ILE A 41 -14.62 33.76 -58.09
N VAL A 42 -15.76 34.06 -57.47
CA VAL A 42 -17.05 34.25 -58.17
C VAL A 42 -16.96 35.38 -59.19
N ARG A 43 -16.23 36.46 -58.88
CA ARG A 43 -16.05 37.62 -59.76
C ARG A 43 -14.86 37.51 -60.73
N LYS A 44 -14.15 36.38 -60.76
CA LYS A 44 -12.90 36.18 -61.55
C LYS A 44 -11.82 37.26 -61.32
N LYS A 45 -11.81 37.88 -60.14
CA LYS A 45 -10.84 38.92 -59.73
C LYS A 45 -9.79 38.31 -58.80
N VAL A 46 -8.92 37.48 -59.36
CA VAL A 46 -7.91 36.71 -58.61
C VAL A 46 -6.94 37.60 -57.82
N ASN A 47 -6.69 38.83 -58.29
CA ASN A 47 -5.81 39.79 -57.60
C ASN A 47 -6.34 40.24 -56.22
N LEU A 48 -7.65 40.09 -55.95
CA LEU A 48 -8.23 40.39 -54.63
C LEU A 48 -7.79 39.39 -53.54
N ILE A 49 -7.28 38.23 -53.94
CA ILE A 49 -6.81 37.16 -53.05
C ILE A 49 -5.43 37.50 -52.44
N ALA A 50 -4.61 38.31 -53.12
CA ALA A 50 -3.26 38.63 -52.66
C ALA A 50 -3.23 39.50 -51.39
N TYR A 51 -4.16 40.46 -51.27
CA TYR A 51 -4.25 41.36 -50.11
C TYR A 51 -4.47 40.65 -48.77
N PRO A 52 -5.46 39.75 -48.62
CA PRO A 52 -5.65 39.03 -47.36
C PRO A 52 -4.46 38.12 -46.99
N VAL A 53 -3.86 37.45 -47.98
CA VAL A 53 -2.69 36.59 -47.76
C VAL A 53 -1.50 37.41 -47.25
N LEU A 54 -1.20 38.54 -47.90
CA LEU A 54 -0.14 39.45 -47.44
C LEU A 54 -0.45 40.03 -46.05
N GLY A 55 -1.71 40.34 -45.77
CA GLY A 55 -2.13 40.84 -44.45
C GLY A 55 -1.92 39.83 -43.33
N ILE A 56 -2.32 38.57 -43.52
CA ILE A 56 -2.10 37.48 -42.56
C ILE A 56 -0.60 37.21 -42.38
N PHE A 57 0.16 37.18 -43.48
CA PHE A 57 1.61 37.00 -43.43
C PHE A 57 2.30 38.12 -42.65
N ALA A 58 1.98 39.38 -42.96
CA ALA A 58 2.54 40.54 -42.27
C ALA A 58 2.20 40.55 -40.77
N LEU A 59 0.95 40.23 -40.40
CA LEU A 59 0.55 40.12 -38.99
C LEU A 59 1.25 38.96 -38.28
N SER A 60 1.50 37.85 -38.98
CA SER A 60 2.21 36.70 -38.41
C SER A 60 3.67 37.03 -38.11
N ILE A 61 4.34 37.75 -39.02
CA ILE A 61 5.71 38.25 -38.77
C ILE A 61 5.71 39.27 -37.65
N LEU A 62 4.77 40.23 -37.65
CA LEU A 62 4.66 41.24 -36.61
C LEU A 62 4.45 40.62 -35.23
N ARG A 63 3.58 39.59 -35.13
CA ARG A 63 3.38 38.80 -33.91
C ARG A 63 4.71 38.25 -33.37
N ILE A 64 5.51 37.58 -34.21
CA ILE A 64 6.80 37.00 -33.80
C ILE A 64 7.74 38.09 -33.27
N VAL A 65 7.88 39.19 -34.01
CA VAL A 65 8.75 40.31 -33.63
C VAL A 65 8.26 40.97 -32.34
N SER A 66 6.95 41.16 -32.18
CA SER A 66 6.36 41.75 -30.97
C SER A 66 6.55 40.84 -29.75
N VAL A 67 6.36 39.52 -29.87
CA VAL A 67 6.60 38.58 -28.77
C VAL A 67 8.07 38.66 -28.34
N PHE A 68 9.01 38.56 -29.28
CA PHE A 68 10.45 38.65 -28.98
C PHE A 68 10.83 39.99 -28.33
N ALA A 69 10.32 41.10 -28.86
CA ALA A 69 10.62 42.44 -28.31
C ALA A 69 10.07 42.63 -26.90
N VAL A 70 8.83 42.19 -26.64
CA VAL A 70 8.22 42.30 -25.30
C VAL A 70 8.91 41.37 -24.31
N GLU A 71 9.26 40.15 -24.72
CA GLU A 71 10.02 39.22 -23.87
C GLU A 71 11.37 39.84 -23.44
N ALA A 72 12.15 40.34 -24.40
CA ALA A 72 13.48 40.87 -24.14
C ALA A 72 13.49 42.21 -23.38
N LEU A 73 12.52 43.10 -23.64
CA LEU A 73 12.53 44.47 -23.13
C LEU A 73 11.61 44.71 -21.93
N VAL A 74 10.61 43.86 -21.73
CA VAL A 74 9.61 44.02 -20.66
C VAL A 74 9.66 42.87 -19.67
N VAL A 75 9.62 41.62 -20.15
CA VAL A 75 9.59 40.43 -19.28
C VAL A 75 10.95 40.20 -18.63
N ASN A 76 12.00 39.92 -19.40
CA ASN A 76 13.31 39.54 -18.87
C ASN A 76 13.88 40.54 -17.82
N PRO A 77 13.77 41.87 -17.98
CA PRO A 77 14.28 42.81 -16.98
C PRO A 77 13.51 42.80 -15.65
N ASN A 78 12.25 42.38 -15.65
CA ASN A 78 11.38 42.36 -14.48
C ASN A 78 10.52 41.09 -14.45
N GLN A 79 11.17 39.94 -14.61
CA GLN A 79 10.51 38.67 -14.93
C GLN A 79 9.62 38.21 -13.78
N LEU A 80 10.09 38.31 -12.53
CA LEU A 80 9.31 37.92 -11.36
C LEU A 80 7.99 38.71 -11.26
N GLU A 81 8.02 40.05 -11.33
CA GLU A 81 6.79 40.84 -11.22
C GLU A 81 5.86 40.66 -12.42
N THR A 82 6.43 40.49 -13.61
CA THR A 82 5.66 40.34 -14.84
C THR A 82 5.00 38.97 -14.94
N GLU A 83 5.69 37.92 -14.46
CA GLU A 83 5.23 36.53 -14.49
C GLU A 83 4.48 36.10 -13.21
N ARG A 84 4.55 36.87 -12.12
CA ARG A 84 3.90 36.61 -10.82
C ARG A 84 2.49 36.02 -10.93
N PRO A 85 1.52 36.62 -11.65
CA PRO A 85 0.16 36.06 -11.71
C PRO A 85 0.07 34.70 -12.42
N TYR A 86 0.99 34.40 -13.35
CA TYR A 86 1.02 33.10 -14.03
C TYR A 86 1.68 32.04 -13.16
N ILE A 87 2.70 32.42 -12.38
CA ILE A 87 3.30 31.57 -11.34
C ILE A 87 2.24 31.22 -10.27
N GLU A 88 1.53 32.21 -9.75
CA GLU A 88 0.44 31.99 -8.77
C GLU A 88 -0.64 31.04 -9.32
N ASN A 89 -1.05 31.24 -10.57
CA ASN A 89 -2.03 30.40 -11.21
C ASN A 89 -1.51 28.97 -11.44
N ASN A 90 -0.25 28.81 -11.84
CA ASN A 90 0.36 27.50 -12.00
C ASN A 90 0.46 26.74 -10.66
N ILE A 91 0.91 27.41 -9.59
CA ILE A 91 0.95 26.84 -8.24
C ILE A 91 -0.45 26.39 -7.82
N LYS A 92 -1.45 27.28 -7.94
CA LYS A 92 -2.83 26.99 -7.58
C LYS A 92 -3.40 25.81 -8.37
N MET A 93 -3.25 25.83 -9.69
CA MET A 93 -3.84 24.82 -10.57
C MET A 93 -3.15 23.46 -10.41
N THR A 94 -1.84 23.43 -10.24
CA THR A 94 -1.10 22.18 -9.97
C THR A 94 -1.53 21.59 -8.63
N ARG A 95 -1.56 22.40 -7.56
CA ARG A 95 -1.99 21.93 -6.24
C ARG A 95 -3.43 21.40 -6.26
N GLN A 96 -4.33 22.10 -6.94
CA GLN A 96 -5.71 21.64 -7.11
C GLN A 96 -5.76 20.35 -7.93
N ALA A 97 -5.02 20.24 -9.03
CA ALA A 97 -5.12 19.11 -9.94
C ALA A 97 -4.63 17.79 -9.33
N PHE A 98 -3.70 17.85 -8.37
CA PHE A 98 -3.22 16.67 -7.62
C PHE A 98 -3.87 16.53 -6.23
N GLY A 99 -4.83 17.39 -5.86
CA GLY A 99 -5.53 17.28 -4.57
C GLY A 99 -4.72 17.71 -3.35
N ILE A 100 -3.58 18.39 -3.54
CA ILE A 100 -2.67 18.84 -2.48
C ILE A 100 -2.92 20.31 -2.07
N ASN A 101 -4.07 20.88 -2.42
CA ASN A 101 -4.38 22.28 -2.10
C ASN A 101 -4.69 22.52 -0.62
N ASN A 102 -5.16 21.50 0.10
CA ASN A 102 -5.59 21.56 1.50
C ASN A 102 -4.71 20.68 2.40
N VAL A 103 -3.42 21.03 2.52
CA VAL A 103 -2.51 20.38 3.46
C VAL A 103 -2.62 21.09 4.81
N ASP A 104 -2.86 20.33 5.88
CA ASP A 104 -2.84 20.82 7.26
C ASP A 104 -1.38 20.93 7.73
N ILE A 105 -0.86 22.15 7.77
CA ILE A 105 0.54 22.41 8.15
C ILE A 105 0.62 22.66 9.65
N ARG A 106 1.34 21.78 10.34
CA ARG A 106 1.58 21.85 11.78
C ARG A 106 3.07 22.07 12.02
N LEU A 107 3.41 23.10 12.80
CA LEU A 107 4.78 23.26 13.28
C LEU A 107 5.04 22.14 14.29
N PHE A 108 6.11 21.37 14.07
CA PHE A 108 6.50 20.29 14.95
C PHE A 108 7.88 20.62 15.52
N GLU A 109 7.98 20.81 16.84
CA GLU A 109 9.23 21.28 17.43
C GLU A 109 10.32 20.22 17.33
N ALA A 110 10.04 18.91 17.34
CA ALA A 110 11.07 17.86 17.37
C ALA A 110 12.01 18.06 18.57
N ASP A 111 11.42 18.10 19.74
CA ASP A 111 12.15 17.98 20.99
C ASP A 111 12.81 16.60 21.09
N LYS A 112 13.93 16.56 21.83
CA LYS A 112 14.75 15.36 21.98
C LYS A 112 14.48 14.66 23.32
N ASP A 113 13.88 15.37 24.26
CA ASP A 113 13.60 14.86 25.59
C ASP A 113 12.17 14.36 25.65
N ILE A 114 11.97 13.05 25.45
CA ILE A 114 10.70 12.38 25.71
C ILE A 114 10.70 11.94 27.16
N SER A 115 9.72 12.40 27.93
CA SER A 115 9.54 12.00 29.31
C SER A 115 8.89 10.61 29.42
N PRO A 116 9.20 9.85 30.47
CA PRO A 116 8.51 8.60 30.78
C PRO A 116 6.98 8.75 30.88
N ALA A 117 6.50 9.93 31.32
CA ALA A 117 5.08 10.21 31.42
C ALA A 117 4.40 10.33 30.05
N GLU A 118 5.08 10.91 29.06
CA GLU A 118 4.55 11.04 27.69
C GLU A 118 4.49 9.67 26.99
N ILE A 119 5.49 8.80 27.19
CA ILE A 119 5.44 7.41 26.70
C ILE A 119 4.26 6.64 27.32
N THR A 120 4.07 6.78 28.64
CA THR A 120 2.96 6.11 29.34
C THR A 120 1.60 6.68 28.92
N GLY A 121 1.52 7.99 28.67
CA GLY A 121 0.32 8.65 28.18
C GLY A 121 -0.04 8.30 26.74
N ASN A 122 0.94 7.94 25.92
CA ASN A 122 0.79 7.57 24.51
C ASN A 122 0.99 6.07 24.27
N ARG A 123 0.66 5.24 25.26
CA ARG A 123 0.88 3.79 25.22
C ARG A 123 0.21 3.13 24.00
N GLU A 124 -0.97 3.58 23.60
CA GLU A 124 -1.66 3.06 22.40
C GLU A 124 -0.84 3.25 21.12
N VAL A 125 -0.16 4.38 20.96
CA VAL A 125 0.74 4.62 19.83
C VAL A 125 2.00 3.77 19.96
N VAL A 126 2.61 3.75 21.14
CA VAL A 126 3.88 3.05 21.38
C VAL A 126 3.76 1.52 21.24
N ASP A 127 2.71 0.92 21.80
CA ASP A 127 2.45 -0.52 21.72
C ASP A 127 2.00 -0.94 20.31
N SER A 128 1.57 0.02 19.49
CA SER A 128 1.18 -0.17 18.09
C SER A 128 2.30 0.14 17.09
N ILE A 129 3.49 0.50 17.56
CA ILE A 129 4.64 0.70 16.66
C ILE A 129 4.93 -0.62 15.96
N LYS A 130 4.88 -0.59 14.63
CA LYS A 130 5.31 -1.68 13.77
C LYS A 130 6.77 -2.01 14.07
N VAL A 131 7.03 -3.24 14.51
CA VAL A 131 8.37 -3.75 14.85
C VAL A 131 8.88 -4.76 13.82
N ASN A 132 8.04 -5.12 12.85
CA ASN A 132 8.32 -6.13 11.83
C ASN A 132 8.26 -5.50 10.42
N SER A 133 8.97 -6.06 9.47
CA SER A 133 9.07 -5.60 8.07
C SER A 133 8.23 -6.52 7.18
N TYR A 134 7.43 -5.93 6.29
CA TYR A 134 6.57 -6.68 5.37
C TYR A 134 7.40 -7.57 4.43
N ARG A 135 8.52 -7.07 3.90
CA ARG A 135 9.47 -7.84 3.06
C ARG A 135 10.00 -9.08 3.76
N HIS A 136 10.46 -8.94 5.00
CA HIS A 136 10.99 -10.06 5.79
C HIS A 136 9.87 -11.03 6.20
N THR A 137 8.69 -10.49 6.51
CA THR A 137 7.50 -11.29 6.82
C THR A 137 7.10 -12.15 5.62
N LEU A 138 7.06 -11.60 4.41
CA LEU A 138 6.77 -12.35 3.18
C LEU A 138 7.76 -13.51 3.00
N ASN A 139 9.06 -13.24 3.13
CA ASN A 139 10.09 -14.28 3.05
C ASN A 139 9.87 -15.38 4.09
N PHE A 140 9.53 -15.01 5.32
CA PHE A 140 9.21 -15.96 6.37
C PHE A 140 7.96 -16.80 6.04
N ILE A 141 6.88 -16.16 5.58
CA ILE A 141 5.63 -16.82 5.17
C ILE A 141 5.90 -17.82 4.04
N LYS A 142 6.67 -17.44 3.01
CA LYS A 142 7.03 -18.33 1.89
C LYS A 142 7.78 -19.59 2.33
N GLN A 143 8.53 -19.54 3.43
CA GLN A 143 9.24 -20.70 3.96
C GLN A 143 8.40 -21.51 4.96
N ALA A 144 7.70 -20.81 5.86
CA ALA A 144 7.00 -21.43 6.98
C ALA A 144 5.58 -21.90 6.66
N GLN A 145 4.93 -21.28 5.66
CA GLN A 145 3.50 -21.45 5.38
C GLN A 145 3.20 -22.02 3.99
N VAL A 146 4.23 -22.23 3.15
CA VAL A 146 4.12 -23.00 1.90
C VAL A 146 4.16 -24.49 2.25
N ILE A 147 2.97 -25.05 2.52
CA ILE A 147 2.81 -26.46 2.93
C ILE A 147 3.12 -27.44 1.76
N ARG A 148 2.97 -26.97 0.53
CA ARG A 148 3.18 -27.71 -0.72
C ARG A 148 3.74 -26.77 -1.78
N GLY A 149 4.63 -27.28 -2.63
CA GLY A 149 5.37 -26.46 -3.59
C GLY A 149 4.56 -25.83 -4.73
N TYR A 150 3.24 -26.03 -4.80
CA TYR A 150 2.37 -25.31 -5.75
C TYR A 150 1.64 -24.11 -5.11
N TYR A 151 1.76 -23.95 -3.79
CA TYR A 151 1.29 -22.75 -3.11
C TYR A 151 2.39 -21.69 -3.15
N ASP A 152 1.98 -20.45 -3.34
CA ASP A 152 2.84 -19.28 -3.15
C ASP A 152 2.01 -18.11 -2.60
N PHE A 153 2.71 -17.06 -2.19
CA PHE A 153 2.19 -15.82 -1.66
C PHE A 153 2.71 -14.67 -2.54
N ASN A 154 1.85 -13.82 -3.09
CA ASN A 154 2.28 -12.76 -4.00
C ASN A 154 3.08 -11.69 -3.24
N ASP A 155 2.45 -11.13 -2.21
CA ASP A 155 2.89 -9.98 -1.42
C ASP A 155 2.39 -10.09 0.04
N VAL A 156 2.58 -9.01 0.80
CA VAL A 156 2.03 -8.83 2.14
C VAL A 156 1.32 -7.48 2.20
N ASP A 157 0.02 -7.53 2.42
CA ASP A 157 -0.82 -6.39 2.66
C ASP A 157 -0.74 -5.89 4.09
N VAL A 158 -0.72 -4.57 4.26
CA VAL A 158 -0.79 -3.95 5.59
C VAL A 158 -2.16 -3.37 5.85
N ASP A 159 -2.86 -3.82 6.89
CA ASP A 159 -4.19 -3.31 7.22
C ASP A 159 -4.43 -3.25 8.73
N ARG A 160 -5.57 -2.67 9.14
CA ARG A 160 -5.98 -2.49 10.53
C ARG A 160 -7.20 -3.34 10.85
N TYR A 161 -7.19 -4.04 11.97
CA TYR A 161 -8.36 -4.80 12.46
C TYR A 161 -8.57 -4.54 13.95
N MET A 162 -9.83 -4.63 14.38
CA MET A 162 -10.14 -4.81 15.80
C MET A 162 -10.02 -6.30 16.11
N ILE A 163 -9.04 -6.67 16.93
CA ILE A 163 -8.79 -8.05 17.34
C ILE A 163 -8.85 -8.12 18.86
N ASN A 164 -9.79 -8.91 19.40
CA ASN A 164 -10.01 -9.06 20.84
C ASN A 164 -10.21 -7.71 21.57
N GLY A 165 -10.81 -6.72 20.90
CA GLY A 165 -11.07 -5.38 21.44
C GLY A 165 -9.91 -4.39 21.31
N GLU A 166 -8.77 -4.80 20.77
CA GLU A 166 -7.62 -3.93 20.50
C GLU A 166 -7.49 -3.65 19.01
N LYS A 167 -7.21 -2.40 18.65
CA LYS A 167 -6.93 -2.02 17.27
C LYS A 167 -5.49 -2.38 16.92
N LYS A 168 -5.30 -3.24 15.94
CA LYS A 168 -3.99 -3.79 15.55
C LYS A 168 -3.71 -3.62 14.08
N GLN A 169 -2.44 -3.38 13.76
CA GLN A 169 -1.94 -3.33 12.40
C GLN A 169 -1.42 -4.73 12.11
N VAL A 170 -1.96 -5.34 11.06
CA VAL A 170 -1.68 -6.71 10.69
C VAL A 170 -1.06 -6.76 9.30
N PHE A 171 -0.27 -7.79 9.10
CA PHE A 171 0.22 -8.22 7.80
C PHE A 171 -0.64 -9.39 7.31
N LEU A 172 -1.17 -9.26 6.11
CA LEU A 172 -2.07 -10.21 5.47
C LEU A 172 -1.44 -10.73 4.18
N SER A 173 -1.63 -12.01 3.89
CA SER A 173 -1.18 -12.56 2.62
C SER A 173 -2.06 -13.74 2.20
N ALA A 174 -2.47 -13.75 0.93
CA ALA A 174 -3.30 -14.80 0.36
C ALA A 174 -2.44 -16.00 -0.03
N ARG A 175 -2.86 -17.20 0.42
CA ARG A 175 -2.24 -18.44 -0.03
C ARG A 175 -2.87 -18.86 -1.35
N GLU A 176 -2.20 -18.54 -2.45
CA GLU A 176 -2.67 -18.82 -3.81
C GLU A 176 -1.95 -20.01 -4.43
N ILE A 177 -2.53 -20.57 -5.50
CA ILE A 177 -1.84 -21.57 -6.32
C ILE A 177 -1.20 -20.87 -7.51
N ASP A 178 0.13 -20.95 -7.60
CA ASP A 178 0.84 -20.60 -8.82
C ASP A 178 0.83 -21.81 -9.77
N SER A 179 0.15 -21.63 -10.90
CA SER A 179 0.05 -22.65 -11.94
C SER A 179 1.39 -23.05 -12.56
N SER A 180 2.42 -22.19 -12.48
CA SER A 180 3.76 -22.44 -13.00
C SER A 180 4.52 -23.51 -12.18
N LEU A 181 4.17 -23.65 -10.90
CA LEU A 181 4.79 -24.57 -9.95
C LEU A 181 4.14 -25.97 -9.95
N ILE A 182 3.02 -26.14 -10.66
CA ILE A 182 2.30 -27.41 -10.70
C ILE A 182 3.10 -28.47 -11.47
N SER A 183 3.42 -29.58 -10.80
CA SER A 183 4.09 -30.73 -11.39
C SER A 183 3.35 -32.05 -11.10
N PRO A 184 2.98 -32.84 -12.13
CA PRO A 184 3.18 -32.57 -13.55
C PRO A 184 2.24 -31.48 -14.08
N SER A 185 2.77 -30.60 -14.92
CA SER A 185 2.08 -29.47 -15.56
C SER A 185 1.17 -29.96 -16.71
N THR A 186 0.17 -30.77 -16.37
CA THR A 186 -0.83 -31.24 -17.34
C THR A 186 -2.02 -30.28 -17.37
N TRP A 187 -2.68 -30.18 -18.53
CA TRP A 187 -3.88 -29.36 -18.68
C TRP A 187 -4.98 -29.73 -17.66
N GLN A 188 -5.15 -31.02 -17.38
CA GLN A 188 -6.11 -31.47 -16.37
C GLN A 188 -5.73 -30.96 -14.96
N ASN A 189 -4.45 -31.02 -14.58
CA ASN A 189 -4.01 -30.54 -13.29
C ASN A 189 -4.21 -29.03 -13.13
N ILE A 190 -3.82 -28.24 -14.14
CA ILE A 190 -3.90 -26.77 -14.08
C ILE A 190 -5.34 -26.26 -14.13
N HIS A 191 -6.18 -26.87 -14.97
CA HIS A 191 -7.51 -26.28 -15.27
C HIS A 191 -8.68 -27.00 -14.63
N LEU A 192 -8.52 -28.26 -14.18
CA LEU A 192 -9.63 -29.03 -13.61
C LEU A 192 -9.41 -29.44 -12.15
N PHE A 193 -8.15 -29.62 -11.71
CA PHE A 193 -7.84 -30.13 -10.37
C PHE A 193 -7.38 -29.04 -9.40
N TYR A 194 -6.30 -28.32 -9.70
CA TYR A 194 -5.78 -27.22 -8.89
C TYR A 194 -6.45 -25.91 -9.28
N THR A 195 -7.70 -25.73 -8.84
CA THR A 195 -8.55 -24.63 -9.31
C THR A 195 -8.52 -23.40 -8.41
N HIS A 196 -8.07 -23.48 -7.16
CA HIS A 196 -8.14 -22.36 -6.20
C HIS A 196 -7.05 -22.43 -5.14
N GLY A 197 -6.67 -21.26 -4.61
CA GLY A 197 -5.88 -21.14 -3.39
C GLY A 197 -6.69 -21.40 -2.13
N TYR A 198 -6.04 -21.48 -0.98
CA TYR A 198 -6.70 -21.82 0.29
C TYR A 198 -6.09 -21.09 1.48
N GLY A 199 -6.86 -20.15 2.05
CA GLY A 199 -6.57 -19.49 3.31
C GLY A 199 -5.81 -18.18 3.17
N VAL A 200 -5.87 -17.42 4.25
CA VAL A 200 -5.10 -16.19 4.46
C VAL A 200 -4.17 -16.43 5.63
N VAL A 201 -2.94 -15.94 5.52
CA VAL A 201 -1.99 -15.86 6.63
C VAL A 201 -2.05 -14.45 7.17
N MET A 202 -2.20 -14.32 8.49
CA MET A 202 -2.26 -13.04 9.19
C MET A 202 -1.23 -13.04 10.32
N SER A 203 -0.43 -11.99 10.43
CA SER A 203 0.46 -11.77 11.58
C SER A 203 0.32 -10.35 12.13
N ASP A 204 0.53 -10.21 13.44
CA ASP A 204 0.65 -8.90 14.07
C ASP A 204 1.95 -8.21 13.61
N SER A 205 1.89 -6.91 13.36
CA SER A 205 3.05 -6.09 12.96
C SER A 205 3.80 -5.49 14.15
N SER A 206 3.17 -5.38 15.32
CA SER A 206 3.79 -4.81 16.53
C SER A 206 4.37 -5.87 17.48
N THR A 207 4.17 -7.16 17.21
CA THR A 207 4.72 -8.25 18.01
C THR A 207 5.54 -9.25 17.18
N VAL A 208 6.45 -9.95 17.86
CA VAL A 208 7.19 -11.09 17.33
C VAL A 208 7.30 -12.18 18.38
N THR A 209 7.51 -13.41 17.94
CA THR A 209 7.78 -14.53 18.85
C THR A 209 9.10 -14.35 19.61
N ALA A 210 9.33 -15.13 20.65
CA ALA A 210 10.60 -15.15 21.39
C ALA A 210 11.83 -15.49 20.51
N GLN A 211 11.60 -16.09 19.33
CA GLN A 211 12.65 -16.41 18.36
C GLN A 211 12.92 -15.26 17.37
N GLY A 212 12.08 -14.22 17.37
CA GLY A 212 12.14 -13.09 16.44
C GLY A 212 11.39 -13.33 15.14
N GLN A 213 10.39 -14.21 15.13
CA GLN A 213 9.60 -14.55 13.95
C GLN A 213 8.27 -13.79 13.96
N PRO A 214 7.61 -13.58 12.80
CA PRO A 214 6.26 -13.01 12.76
C PRO A 214 5.29 -13.75 13.68
N ASP A 215 4.53 -13.00 14.47
CA ASP A 215 3.55 -13.56 15.39
C ASP A 215 2.20 -13.80 14.68
N PHE A 216 1.95 -15.06 14.31
CA PHE A 216 0.80 -15.41 13.49
C PHE A 216 -0.53 -15.46 14.26
N LEU A 217 -1.51 -14.73 13.74
CA LEU A 217 -2.90 -14.69 14.16
C LEU A 217 -3.79 -15.64 13.35
N MET A 218 -3.46 -15.84 12.06
CA MET A 218 -4.06 -16.86 11.20
C MET A 218 -2.96 -17.58 10.43
N LYS A 219 -2.96 -18.92 10.44
CA LYS A 219 -1.93 -19.73 9.78
C LYS A 219 -2.39 -21.15 9.47
N ASP A 220 -1.50 -21.91 8.82
CA ASP A 220 -1.62 -23.33 8.51
C ASP A 220 -2.76 -23.67 7.53
N ILE A 221 -2.90 -24.97 7.22
CA ILE A 221 -3.99 -25.53 6.40
C ILE A 221 -4.46 -26.85 7.04
N PRO A 222 -5.77 -27.00 7.34
CA PRO A 222 -6.81 -25.98 7.27
C PRO A 222 -6.49 -24.79 8.20
N THR A 223 -7.00 -23.60 7.86
CA THR A 223 -6.67 -22.36 8.57
C THR A 223 -6.98 -22.47 10.06
N ASN A 224 -5.94 -22.32 10.88
CA ASN A 224 -6.05 -22.09 12.31
C ASN A 224 -6.14 -20.59 12.55
N ASN A 225 -7.20 -20.15 13.23
CA ASN A 225 -7.50 -18.76 13.48
C ASN A 225 -7.68 -18.55 14.98
N ILE A 226 -6.83 -17.72 15.57
CA ILE A 226 -6.86 -17.38 17.01
C ILE A 226 -7.47 -16.00 17.27
N THR A 227 -8.04 -15.36 16.25
CA THR A 227 -8.74 -14.07 16.33
C THR A 227 -10.24 -14.25 16.44
N ASP A 228 -10.94 -13.16 16.74
CA ASP A 228 -12.39 -13.02 16.68
C ASP A 228 -12.92 -12.67 15.28
N ILE A 229 -12.06 -12.62 14.25
CA ILE A 229 -12.43 -12.36 12.85
C ILE A 229 -12.85 -13.69 12.20
N PRO A 230 -14.13 -13.93 11.92
CA PRO A 230 -14.57 -15.18 11.30
C PRO A 230 -14.08 -15.30 9.84
N LEU A 231 -13.74 -16.53 9.43
CA LEU A 231 -13.40 -16.88 8.05
C LEU A 231 -13.97 -18.27 7.71
N ASP A 232 -15.19 -18.29 7.17
CA ASP A 232 -15.91 -19.54 6.91
C ASP A 232 -15.50 -20.20 5.60
N ASN A 233 -15.22 -19.38 4.57
CA ASN A 233 -14.81 -19.87 3.25
C ASN A 233 -13.45 -19.27 2.85
N PRO A 234 -12.34 -19.97 3.12
CA PRO A 234 -10.99 -19.49 2.83
C PRO A 234 -10.56 -19.70 1.35
N ARG A 235 -11.44 -20.16 0.46
CA ARG A 235 -11.06 -20.54 -0.92
C ARG A 235 -10.93 -19.34 -1.84
N ILE A 236 -9.81 -19.27 -2.55
CA ILE A 236 -9.44 -18.14 -3.42
C ILE A 236 -9.47 -18.61 -4.88
N TYR A 237 -10.61 -18.40 -5.54
CA TYR A 237 -10.77 -18.66 -6.98
C TYR A 237 -10.32 -17.47 -7.84
N PHE A 238 -10.36 -16.27 -7.29
CA PHE A 238 -9.91 -15.02 -7.91
C PHE A 238 -8.86 -14.39 -7.00
N GLY A 239 -7.69 -14.13 -7.55
CA GLY A 239 -6.52 -13.62 -6.84
C GLY A 239 -5.49 -13.09 -7.82
N GLU A 240 -4.23 -13.05 -7.45
CA GLU A 240 -3.16 -12.43 -8.22
C GLU A 240 -2.33 -13.45 -9.00
N LEU A 241 -2.04 -14.62 -8.40
CA LEU A 241 -1.18 -15.67 -8.96
C LEU A 241 -1.92 -16.73 -9.79
N VAL A 242 -3.24 -16.61 -9.88
CA VAL A 242 -4.12 -17.58 -10.54
C VAL A 242 -3.94 -17.67 -12.07
N SER A 243 -4.19 -18.87 -12.62
CA SER A 243 -4.25 -19.10 -14.07
C SER A 243 -5.40 -18.34 -14.74
N ASP A 244 -5.28 -18.06 -16.04
CA ASP A 244 -6.27 -17.27 -16.80
C ASP A 244 -7.69 -17.87 -16.78
N TYR A 245 -7.82 -19.20 -16.73
CA TYR A 245 -9.10 -19.91 -16.65
C TYR A 245 -9.02 -21.26 -15.92
N VAL A 246 -10.14 -21.68 -15.35
CA VAL A 246 -10.38 -23.04 -14.84
C VAL A 246 -11.77 -23.51 -15.23
N ILE A 247 -12.01 -24.82 -15.18
CA ILE A 247 -13.32 -25.41 -15.42
C ILE A 247 -13.73 -26.16 -14.16
N VAL A 248 -14.80 -25.68 -13.54
CA VAL A 248 -15.35 -26.21 -12.28
C VAL A 248 -16.60 -27.06 -12.56
N GLY A 249 -17.03 -27.84 -11.56
CA GLY A 249 -18.19 -28.73 -11.71
C GLY A 249 -17.94 -29.82 -12.76
N THR A 250 -16.71 -30.33 -12.84
CA THR A 250 -16.34 -31.43 -13.75
C THR A 250 -16.68 -32.78 -13.11
N GLN A 251 -16.45 -33.89 -13.83
CA GLN A 251 -16.58 -35.22 -13.23
C GLN A 251 -15.49 -35.54 -12.20
N THR A 252 -14.37 -34.81 -12.23
CA THR A 252 -13.31 -34.89 -11.21
C THR A 252 -13.53 -33.77 -10.19
N ASP A 253 -13.49 -34.11 -8.90
CA ASP A 253 -13.56 -33.10 -7.85
C ASP A 253 -12.25 -32.29 -7.81
N GLU A 254 -12.39 -31.04 -7.41
CA GLU A 254 -11.29 -30.09 -7.31
C GLU A 254 -10.47 -30.40 -6.08
N PHE A 255 -9.16 -30.14 -6.15
CA PHE A 255 -8.30 -30.19 -4.98
C PHE A 255 -8.65 -29.05 -4.02
N ASP A 256 -8.82 -29.35 -2.73
CA ASP A 256 -9.10 -28.34 -1.70
C ASP A 256 -7.82 -28.06 -0.89
N TYR A 257 -7.37 -29.03 -0.08
CA TYR A 257 -6.15 -28.91 0.69
C TYR A 257 -5.57 -30.28 1.11
N PRO A 258 -4.28 -30.36 1.49
CA PRO A 258 -3.71 -31.63 1.93
C PRO A 258 -4.09 -31.93 3.39
N ARG A 259 -4.46 -33.18 3.69
CA ARG A 259 -4.77 -33.64 5.05
C ARG A 259 -4.21 -35.04 5.32
N GLY A 260 -3.27 -35.14 6.26
CA GLY A 260 -2.80 -36.44 6.77
C GLY A 260 -2.20 -37.40 5.71
N GLY A 261 -1.67 -36.87 4.59
CA GLY A 261 -1.14 -37.66 3.47
C GLY A 261 -2.15 -37.92 2.35
N GLU A 262 -3.42 -37.62 2.56
CA GLU A 262 -4.47 -37.58 1.55
C GLU A 262 -4.77 -36.12 1.15
N ASN A 263 -5.67 -35.95 0.17
CA ASN A 263 -6.17 -34.65 -0.25
C ASN A 263 -7.65 -34.57 0.05
N GLU A 264 -8.06 -33.48 0.68
CA GLU A 264 -9.47 -33.09 0.71
C GLU A 264 -9.87 -32.56 -0.67
N SER A 265 -11.12 -32.79 -1.03
CA SER A 265 -11.67 -32.42 -2.32
C SER A 265 -12.85 -31.49 -2.16
N TYR A 266 -12.99 -30.57 -3.09
CA TYR A 266 -14.09 -29.62 -3.11
C TYR A 266 -14.77 -29.61 -4.47
N ARG A 267 -16.02 -29.16 -4.48
CA ARG A 267 -16.75 -28.88 -5.71
C ARG A 267 -17.30 -27.48 -5.63
N TYR A 268 -16.92 -26.64 -6.57
CA TYR A 268 -17.34 -25.25 -6.59
C TYR A 268 -18.87 -25.12 -6.51
N THR A 269 -19.33 -24.30 -5.58
CA THR A 269 -20.77 -24.03 -5.35
C THR A 269 -21.16 -22.58 -5.65
N GLY A 270 -20.19 -21.74 -6.02
CA GLY A 270 -20.46 -20.36 -6.39
C GLY A 270 -21.17 -20.22 -7.73
N ASP A 271 -21.58 -18.99 -7.99
CA ASP A 271 -22.32 -18.59 -9.19
C ASP A 271 -21.41 -18.26 -10.38
N ALA A 272 -20.11 -18.08 -10.16
CA ALA A 272 -19.15 -17.74 -11.19
C ALA A 272 -19.07 -18.74 -12.34
N GLY A 273 -18.69 -18.22 -13.51
CA GLY A 273 -18.38 -18.99 -14.70
C GLY A 273 -19.55 -19.17 -15.66
N ILE A 274 -19.21 -19.63 -16.86
CA ILE A 274 -20.13 -19.78 -17.99
C ILE A 274 -20.35 -21.26 -18.25
N GLU A 275 -21.61 -21.67 -18.35
CA GLU A 275 -21.98 -23.07 -18.57
C GLU A 275 -21.32 -23.64 -19.83
N MET A 276 -20.78 -24.85 -19.73
CA MET A 276 -20.03 -25.52 -20.79
C MET A 276 -20.94 -26.40 -21.65
N ASN A 277 -22.02 -25.80 -22.15
CA ASN A 277 -22.82 -26.42 -23.21
C ASN A 277 -21.99 -26.62 -24.49
N PHE A 278 -22.48 -27.43 -25.42
CA PHE A 278 -21.73 -27.81 -26.62
C PHE A 278 -21.21 -26.61 -27.44
N LEU A 279 -21.99 -25.53 -27.56
CA LEU A 279 -21.58 -24.32 -28.29
C LEU A 279 -20.49 -23.55 -27.54
N ASN A 280 -20.66 -23.34 -26.24
CA ASN A 280 -19.68 -22.66 -25.40
C ASN A 280 -18.35 -23.43 -25.38
N ARG A 281 -18.40 -24.77 -25.35
CA ARG A 281 -17.20 -25.60 -25.46
C ARG A 281 -16.43 -25.38 -26.76
N ILE A 282 -17.11 -25.22 -27.89
CA ILE A 282 -16.47 -24.91 -29.17
C ILE A 282 -15.84 -23.51 -29.12
N LEU A 283 -16.59 -22.51 -28.65
CA LEU A 283 -16.11 -21.12 -28.57
C LEU A 283 -14.86 -21.01 -27.69
N TYR A 284 -14.89 -21.57 -26.49
CA TYR A 284 -13.76 -21.51 -25.56
C TYR A 284 -12.60 -22.40 -25.98
N ALA A 285 -12.83 -23.53 -26.68
CA ALA A 285 -11.74 -24.29 -27.28
C ALA A 285 -10.96 -23.47 -28.34
N ILE A 286 -11.65 -22.59 -29.08
CA ILE A 286 -11.01 -21.70 -30.05
C ILE A 286 -10.31 -20.54 -29.34
N GLU A 287 -10.99 -19.88 -28.40
CA GLU A 287 -10.49 -18.70 -27.71
C GLU A 287 -9.25 -19.01 -26.86
N GLU A 288 -9.32 -20.07 -26.04
CA GLU A 288 -8.20 -20.54 -25.20
C GLU A 288 -7.18 -21.37 -26.00
N LYS A 289 -7.42 -21.58 -27.30
CA LYS A 289 -6.60 -22.41 -28.19
C LYS A 289 -6.34 -23.81 -27.65
N GLU A 290 -7.33 -24.39 -26.98
CA GLU A 290 -7.21 -25.64 -26.25
C GLU A 290 -8.31 -26.64 -26.65
N PRO A 291 -8.00 -27.55 -27.60
CA PRO A 291 -8.96 -28.55 -28.09
C PRO A 291 -9.52 -29.46 -26.98
N LYS A 292 -8.78 -29.66 -25.87
CA LYS A 292 -9.22 -30.51 -24.75
C LYS A 292 -10.54 -30.04 -24.13
N ILE A 293 -10.85 -28.74 -24.19
CA ILE A 293 -12.13 -28.19 -23.74
C ILE A 293 -13.31 -28.84 -24.48
N LEU A 294 -13.14 -29.11 -25.78
CA LEU A 294 -14.19 -29.72 -26.60
C LEU A 294 -14.26 -31.25 -26.46
N ILE A 295 -13.11 -31.93 -26.33
CA ILE A 295 -13.05 -33.40 -26.41
C ILE A 295 -13.02 -34.12 -25.05
N SER A 296 -12.69 -33.42 -23.96
CA SER A 296 -12.58 -34.04 -22.64
C SER A 296 -13.94 -34.55 -22.15
N SER A 297 -13.97 -35.80 -21.69
CA SER A 297 -15.15 -36.41 -21.06
C SER A 297 -15.39 -35.88 -19.64
N GLN A 298 -14.41 -35.23 -19.03
CA GLN A 298 -14.53 -34.63 -17.69
C GLN A 298 -15.48 -33.42 -17.70
N ILE A 299 -15.58 -32.72 -18.83
CA ILE A 299 -16.44 -31.55 -18.99
C ILE A 299 -17.83 -32.00 -19.44
N THR A 300 -18.83 -31.64 -18.63
CA THR A 300 -20.25 -31.92 -18.89
C THR A 300 -21.01 -30.62 -19.15
N GLY A 301 -22.32 -30.70 -19.41
CA GLY A 301 -23.16 -29.51 -19.56
C GLY A 301 -23.30 -28.71 -18.26
N ASP A 302 -23.12 -29.36 -17.10
CA ASP A 302 -23.20 -28.73 -15.78
C ASP A 302 -21.88 -28.06 -15.36
N SER A 303 -20.79 -28.31 -16.09
CA SER A 303 -19.50 -27.70 -15.83
C SER A 303 -19.51 -26.23 -16.23
N LYS A 304 -18.74 -25.39 -15.52
CA LYS A 304 -18.62 -23.96 -15.81
C LYS A 304 -17.17 -23.59 -16.06
N ILE A 305 -16.90 -22.78 -17.09
CA ILE A 305 -15.58 -22.17 -17.27
C ILE A 305 -15.54 -20.82 -16.54
N ILE A 306 -14.62 -20.68 -15.60
CA ILE A 306 -14.29 -19.42 -14.92
C ILE A 306 -13.07 -18.84 -15.61
N ARG A 307 -13.17 -17.57 -16.04
CA ARG A 307 -12.13 -16.86 -16.81
C ARG A 307 -11.82 -15.52 -16.16
N LYS A 308 -10.68 -14.93 -16.54
CA LYS A 308 -10.21 -13.63 -16.01
C LYS A 308 -10.20 -13.68 -14.49
N ARG A 309 -9.48 -14.67 -13.97
CA ARG A 309 -9.37 -14.95 -12.55
C ARG A 309 -8.42 -13.97 -11.86
N ASN A 310 -7.39 -13.52 -12.57
CA ASN A 310 -6.53 -12.45 -12.11
C ASN A 310 -7.38 -11.17 -11.92
N ILE A 311 -7.37 -10.64 -10.70
CA ILE A 311 -8.28 -9.58 -10.25
C ILE A 311 -8.09 -8.28 -11.04
N LEU A 312 -6.85 -7.87 -11.32
CA LEU A 312 -6.55 -6.67 -12.12
C LEU A 312 -7.03 -6.85 -13.56
N ASN A 313 -6.70 -7.98 -14.20
CA ASN A 313 -7.18 -8.30 -15.54
C ASN A 313 -8.71 -8.30 -15.62
N ARG A 314 -9.39 -8.73 -14.55
CA ARG A 314 -10.85 -8.75 -14.47
C ARG A 314 -11.44 -7.35 -14.42
N VAL A 315 -10.97 -6.48 -13.53
CA VAL A 315 -11.50 -5.12 -13.38
C VAL A 315 -11.20 -4.27 -14.61
N ILE A 316 -10.00 -4.38 -15.19
CA ILE A 316 -9.62 -3.72 -16.45
C ILE A 316 -10.53 -4.17 -17.60
N SER A 317 -10.90 -5.45 -17.64
CA SER A 317 -11.82 -5.95 -18.68
C SER A 317 -13.23 -5.37 -18.56
N ILE A 318 -13.65 -4.99 -17.34
CA ILE A 318 -14.98 -4.41 -17.08
C ILE A 318 -14.98 -2.89 -17.36
N ALA A 319 -13.99 -2.16 -16.82
CA ALA A 319 -13.90 -0.71 -16.93
C ALA A 319 -12.49 -0.25 -17.38
N PRO A 320 -12.13 -0.43 -18.67
CA PRO A 320 -10.79 -0.13 -19.19
C PRO A 320 -10.47 1.36 -19.32
N PHE A 321 -11.44 2.24 -19.05
CA PHE A 321 -11.29 3.69 -19.12
C PHE A 321 -10.85 4.32 -17.79
N LEU A 322 -10.75 3.52 -16.73
CA LEU A 322 -10.10 3.86 -15.47
C LEU A 322 -8.66 3.37 -15.49
N SER A 323 -7.78 4.05 -14.76
CA SER A 323 -6.51 3.48 -14.34
C SER A 323 -6.72 2.78 -13.00
N TYR A 324 -5.90 1.78 -12.70
CA TYR A 324 -5.97 1.03 -11.45
C TYR A 324 -4.65 1.17 -10.71
N ASP A 325 -4.72 1.13 -9.40
CA ASP A 325 -3.56 1.03 -8.53
C ASP A 325 -2.78 -0.25 -8.79
N SER A 326 -1.47 -0.18 -8.58
CA SER A 326 -0.56 -1.28 -8.81
C SER A 326 -0.64 -2.38 -7.74
N ASP A 327 -1.15 -2.07 -6.54
CA ASP A 327 -1.20 -2.96 -5.37
C ASP A 327 -2.63 -3.18 -4.85
N PRO A 328 -3.37 -4.18 -5.37
CA PRO A 328 -4.61 -4.66 -4.78
C PRO A 328 -4.40 -5.22 -3.37
N TYR A 329 -5.29 -4.91 -2.43
CA TYR A 329 -5.16 -5.41 -1.06
C TYR A 329 -6.28 -6.33 -0.59
N LEU A 330 -5.92 -7.29 0.25
CA LEU A 330 -6.81 -8.26 0.89
C LEU A 330 -7.57 -7.64 2.06
N VAL A 331 -8.86 -8.00 2.13
CA VAL A 331 -9.74 -7.68 3.25
C VAL A 331 -10.56 -8.90 3.63
N ILE A 332 -10.60 -9.22 4.92
CA ILE A 332 -11.50 -10.23 5.47
C ILE A 332 -12.73 -9.51 6.01
N SER A 333 -13.88 -9.74 5.37
CA SER A 333 -15.15 -9.13 5.76
C SER A 333 -16.30 -10.09 5.53
N ASP A 334 -17.35 -10.02 6.36
CA ASP A 334 -18.52 -10.91 6.25
C ASP A 334 -18.16 -12.41 6.11
N ASN A 335 -17.18 -12.87 6.88
CA ASN A 335 -16.66 -14.25 6.89
C ASN A 335 -16.00 -14.71 5.58
N LYS A 336 -15.66 -13.78 4.69
CA LYS A 336 -15.12 -14.02 3.35
C LYS A 336 -13.86 -13.20 3.11
N VAL A 337 -13.13 -13.59 2.07
CA VAL A 337 -11.99 -12.85 1.53
C VAL A 337 -12.45 -11.99 0.35
N TYR A 338 -12.11 -10.71 0.39
CA TYR A 338 -12.29 -9.76 -0.70
C TYR A 338 -10.94 -9.17 -1.08
N TRP A 339 -10.82 -8.79 -2.34
CA TRP A 339 -9.78 -7.90 -2.82
C TRP A 339 -10.36 -6.51 -2.98
N MET A 340 -9.64 -5.50 -2.52
CA MET A 340 -9.96 -4.10 -2.76
C MET A 340 -8.92 -3.50 -3.70
N ILE A 341 -9.39 -2.77 -4.70
CA ILE A 341 -8.54 -2.17 -5.73
C ILE A 341 -8.93 -0.71 -5.86
N ASP A 342 -7.92 0.13 -5.86
CA ASP A 342 -8.06 1.55 -6.10
C ASP A 342 -8.08 1.87 -7.59
N ALA A 343 -8.97 2.78 -8.01
CA ALA A 343 -9.07 3.18 -9.40
C ALA A 343 -9.17 4.69 -9.58
N TYR A 344 -8.48 5.15 -10.60
CA TYR A 344 -8.20 6.55 -10.86
C TYR A 344 -8.85 7.07 -12.13
N THR A 345 -9.33 8.30 -12.06
CA THR A 345 -9.46 9.13 -13.25
C THR A 345 -8.24 10.04 -13.36
N HIS A 346 -7.79 10.28 -14.60
CA HIS A 346 -6.63 11.12 -14.84
C HIS A 346 -6.74 11.84 -16.18
N THR A 347 -5.96 12.90 -16.36
CA THR A 347 -5.76 13.54 -17.66
C THR A 347 -4.44 14.29 -17.73
N ASP A 348 -3.98 14.55 -18.95
CA ASP A 348 -2.88 15.46 -19.29
C ASP A 348 -3.39 16.87 -19.70
N ARG A 349 -4.71 17.12 -19.60
CA ARG A 349 -5.36 18.33 -20.11
C ARG A 349 -5.91 19.27 -19.05
N TYR A 350 -5.42 19.21 -17.82
CA TYR A 350 -5.78 20.18 -16.78
C TYR A 350 -5.08 21.53 -17.02
N PRO A 351 -5.81 22.64 -17.22
CA PRO A 351 -5.20 23.89 -17.64
C PRO A 351 -4.21 24.48 -16.61
N ASN A 352 -3.01 24.84 -17.07
CA ASN A 352 -1.95 25.51 -16.29
C ASN A 352 -1.35 24.69 -15.13
N ALA A 353 -1.75 23.43 -14.94
CA ALA A 353 -1.10 22.53 -14.00
C ALA A 353 0.16 21.94 -14.63
N LYS A 354 1.25 21.85 -13.86
CA LYS A 354 2.48 21.18 -14.32
C LYS A 354 2.23 19.68 -14.46
N THR A 355 2.83 19.11 -15.51
CA THR A 355 2.78 17.68 -15.77
C THR A 355 3.83 16.92 -14.95
N PHE A 356 3.41 15.84 -14.30
CA PHE A 356 4.22 14.84 -13.60
C PHE A 356 3.89 13.47 -14.17
N ASN A 357 4.90 12.68 -14.56
CA ASN A 357 4.72 11.36 -15.20
C ASN A 357 3.71 11.35 -16.37
N GLY A 358 3.67 12.42 -17.16
CA GLY A 358 2.74 12.56 -18.29
C GLY A 358 1.31 12.97 -17.93
N LEU A 359 1.00 13.13 -16.64
CA LEU A 359 -0.32 13.53 -16.13
C LEU A 359 -0.26 14.92 -15.50
N ASN A 360 -1.35 15.68 -15.55
CA ASN A 360 -1.47 16.94 -14.80
C ASN A 360 -2.78 17.03 -14.03
N TYR A 361 -3.47 15.90 -13.83
CA TYR A 361 -4.63 15.72 -12.98
C TYR A 361 -4.82 14.24 -12.69
N VAL A 362 -5.14 13.92 -11.43
CA VAL A 362 -5.48 12.57 -10.98
C VAL A 362 -6.43 12.64 -9.79
N ARG A 363 -7.39 11.71 -9.72
CA ARG A 363 -8.27 11.50 -8.56
C ARG A 363 -8.46 10.02 -8.30
N ASN A 364 -8.47 9.63 -7.03
CA ASN A 364 -8.95 8.32 -6.60
C ASN A 364 -10.47 8.35 -6.56
N SER A 365 -11.07 8.17 -7.74
CA SER A 365 -12.49 8.42 -7.89
C SER A 365 -13.34 7.19 -7.63
N VAL A 366 -12.76 5.99 -7.69
CA VAL A 366 -13.50 4.73 -7.62
C VAL A 366 -12.76 3.73 -6.74
N LYS A 367 -13.48 3.09 -5.83
CA LYS A 367 -13.04 1.88 -5.10
C LYS A 367 -13.68 0.67 -5.74
N VAL A 368 -12.93 -0.41 -5.91
CA VAL A 368 -13.42 -1.65 -6.51
C VAL A 368 -13.25 -2.78 -5.52
N THR A 369 -14.27 -3.63 -5.40
CA THR A 369 -14.20 -4.84 -4.55
C THR A 369 -14.39 -6.08 -5.42
N VAL A 370 -13.58 -7.11 -5.20
CA VAL A 370 -13.70 -8.42 -5.86
C VAL A 370 -13.83 -9.51 -4.80
N ASP A 371 -14.96 -10.21 -4.77
CA ASP A 371 -15.12 -11.40 -3.90
C ASP A 371 -14.16 -12.50 -4.40
N ALA A 372 -13.25 -12.97 -3.54
CA ALA A 372 -12.20 -13.92 -3.94
C ALA A 372 -12.76 -15.31 -4.32
N TYR A 373 -14.00 -15.64 -3.94
CA TYR A 373 -14.65 -16.91 -4.22
C TYR A 373 -15.59 -16.85 -5.43
N THR A 374 -16.44 -15.82 -5.53
CA THR A 374 -17.41 -15.65 -6.63
C THR A 374 -16.89 -14.80 -7.78
N GLY A 375 -15.87 -13.98 -7.55
CA GLY A 375 -15.39 -13.00 -8.50
C GLY A 375 -16.40 -11.89 -8.80
N ALA A 376 -17.44 -11.73 -7.97
CA ALA A 376 -18.36 -10.60 -8.08
C ALA A 376 -17.55 -9.30 -7.95
N VAL A 377 -17.74 -8.37 -8.88
CA VAL A 377 -17.02 -7.09 -8.92
C VAL A 377 -18.02 -5.98 -8.72
N ASP A 378 -17.75 -5.12 -7.75
CA ASP A 378 -18.52 -3.90 -7.52
C ASP A 378 -17.61 -2.68 -7.60
N PHE A 379 -18.04 -1.66 -8.34
CA PHE A 379 -17.37 -0.37 -8.42
C PHE A 379 -18.15 0.65 -7.60
N TYR A 380 -17.48 1.37 -6.72
CA TYR A 380 -18.06 2.39 -5.84
C TYR A 380 -17.47 3.76 -6.16
N LEU A 381 -18.31 4.75 -6.40
CA LEU A 381 -17.88 6.13 -6.64
C LEU A 381 -17.44 6.76 -5.31
N ALA A 382 -16.13 6.93 -5.14
CA ALA A 382 -15.52 7.46 -3.93
C ALA A 382 -15.37 8.99 -3.94
N ASP A 383 -15.10 9.57 -5.11
CA ASP A 383 -15.06 11.03 -5.29
C ASP A 383 -16.27 11.48 -6.16
N PRO A 384 -17.37 11.93 -5.54
CA PRO A 384 -18.54 12.42 -6.27
C PRO A 384 -18.32 13.82 -6.88
N ASP A 385 -17.24 14.51 -6.52
CA ASP A 385 -16.90 15.84 -7.04
C ASP A 385 -15.96 15.76 -8.27
N ASP A 386 -15.40 14.59 -8.57
CA ASP A 386 -14.61 14.37 -9.78
C ASP A 386 -15.47 14.47 -11.06
N PRO A 387 -15.27 15.50 -11.91
CA PRO A 387 -16.03 15.67 -13.13
C PRO A 387 -15.83 14.54 -14.15
N ILE A 388 -14.69 13.85 -14.16
CA ILE A 388 -14.40 12.74 -15.07
C ILE A 388 -15.21 11.51 -14.64
N ALA A 389 -15.12 11.09 -13.38
CA ALA A 389 -15.88 9.94 -12.88
C ALA A 389 -17.39 10.17 -12.96
N VAL A 390 -17.87 11.36 -12.60
CA VAL A 390 -19.29 11.74 -12.74
C VAL A 390 -19.74 11.64 -14.20
N SER A 391 -18.88 12.01 -15.16
CA SER A 391 -19.20 11.89 -16.58
C SER A 391 -19.31 10.43 -17.02
N TYR A 392 -18.40 9.57 -16.59
CA TYR A 392 -18.49 8.13 -16.85
C TYR A 392 -19.73 7.51 -16.18
N ASN A 393 -20.06 7.91 -14.96
CA ASN A 393 -21.25 7.43 -14.27
C ASN A 393 -22.53 7.79 -15.05
N ARG A 394 -22.61 8.98 -15.65
CA ARG A 394 -23.74 9.35 -16.51
C ARG A 394 -23.82 8.53 -17.81
N ILE A 395 -22.69 8.09 -18.35
CA ILE A 395 -22.63 7.30 -19.59
C ILE A 395 -23.04 5.85 -19.31
N PHE A 396 -22.55 5.26 -18.23
CA PHE A 396 -22.72 3.84 -17.93
C PHE A 396 -23.81 3.51 -16.91
N GLY A 397 -24.35 4.51 -16.19
CA GLY A 397 -25.59 4.52 -15.43
C GLY A 397 -25.66 3.61 -14.20
N GLU A 398 -25.36 2.33 -14.36
CA GLU A 398 -25.48 1.27 -13.35
C GLU A 398 -24.11 0.73 -12.92
N LEU A 399 -23.02 1.17 -13.55
CA LEU A 399 -21.68 0.65 -13.26
C LEU A 399 -21.18 1.06 -11.87
N PHE A 400 -21.34 2.33 -11.48
CA PHE A 400 -20.85 2.85 -10.21
C PHE A 400 -21.97 2.91 -9.18
N LYS A 401 -21.78 2.18 -8.09
CA LYS A 401 -22.59 2.29 -6.87
C LYS A 401 -22.14 3.50 -6.06
N ASP A 402 -23.05 4.03 -5.26
CA ASP A 402 -22.68 5.01 -4.23
C ASP A 402 -21.80 4.35 -3.16
N LEU A 403 -20.75 5.02 -2.68
CA LEU A 403 -19.84 4.48 -1.66
C LEU A 403 -20.58 4.11 -0.36
N SER A 404 -21.69 4.78 -0.03
CA SER A 404 -22.52 4.45 1.13
C SER A 404 -23.23 3.08 1.03
N LEU A 405 -23.28 2.48 -0.17
CA LEU A 405 -23.77 1.12 -0.37
C LEU A 405 -22.71 0.05 -0.13
N MET A 406 -21.43 0.43 0.01
CA MET A 406 -20.37 -0.50 0.38
C MET A 406 -20.66 -1.05 1.78
N PRO A 407 -20.59 -2.38 2.01
CA PRO A 407 -20.72 -2.97 3.34
C PRO A 407 -19.80 -2.29 4.36
N GLU A 408 -20.29 -2.09 5.59
CA GLU A 408 -19.54 -1.42 6.66
C GLU A 408 -18.19 -2.07 6.90
N GLY A 409 -18.16 -3.41 6.99
CA GLY A 409 -16.92 -4.15 7.14
C GLY A 409 -15.90 -3.86 6.04
N LEU A 410 -16.30 -3.70 4.77
CA LEU A 410 -15.35 -3.31 3.71
C LEU A 410 -14.98 -1.83 3.76
N ARG A 411 -15.91 -0.97 4.16
CA ARG A 411 -15.69 0.48 4.25
C ARG A 411 -14.66 0.83 5.32
N ASP A 412 -14.68 0.11 6.43
CA ASP A 412 -13.74 0.30 7.55
C ASP A 412 -12.29 -0.04 7.16
N HIS A 413 -12.11 -0.85 6.12
CA HIS A 413 -10.80 -1.23 5.56
C HIS A 413 -10.38 -0.41 4.34
N ILE A 414 -11.12 0.64 3.96
CA ILE A 414 -10.66 1.54 2.88
C ILE A 414 -9.30 2.13 3.29
N LYS A 415 -8.32 2.00 2.40
CA LYS A 415 -7.00 2.65 2.49
C LYS A 415 -6.94 3.87 1.59
N TYR A 416 -6.04 4.80 1.92
CA TYR A 416 -5.64 5.81 0.94
C TYR A 416 -4.74 5.14 -0.10
N PRO A 417 -4.80 5.49 -1.40
CA PRO A 417 -4.05 4.76 -2.41
C PRO A 417 -2.56 5.12 -2.41
N GLU A 418 -1.70 4.11 -2.54
CA GLU A 418 -0.24 4.27 -2.48
C GLU A 418 0.30 5.05 -3.67
N ASP A 419 -0.06 4.67 -4.90
CA ASP A 419 0.39 5.34 -6.14
C ASP A 419 0.00 6.83 -6.14
N LEU A 420 -1.21 7.15 -5.66
CA LEU A 420 -1.67 8.53 -5.56
C LEU A 420 -0.86 9.31 -4.54
N PHE A 421 -0.62 8.74 -3.36
CA PHE A 421 0.17 9.40 -2.33
C PHE A 421 1.63 9.58 -2.78
N GLU A 422 2.21 8.60 -3.47
CA GLU A 422 3.55 8.69 -4.05
C GLU A 422 3.64 9.84 -5.07
N MET A 423 2.62 9.98 -5.92
CA MET A 423 2.52 11.08 -6.88
C MET A 423 2.36 12.43 -6.18
N GLN A 424 1.46 12.52 -5.20
CA GLN A 424 1.21 13.75 -4.44
C GLN A 424 2.46 14.22 -3.69
N THR A 425 3.17 13.29 -3.07
CA THR A 425 4.43 13.56 -2.37
C THR A 425 5.54 14.00 -3.34
N THR A 426 5.59 13.42 -4.55
CA THR A 426 6.49 13.90 -5.61
C THR A 426 6.15 15.33 -6.05
N VAL A 427 4.86 15.68 -6.17
CA VAL A 427 4.44 17.05 -6.51
C VAL A 427 4.79 18.03 -5.37
N LEU A 428 4.65 17.60 -4.12
CA LEU A 428 4.95 18.41 -2.93
C LEU A 428 6.42 18.81 -2.84
N GLU A 429 7.36 18.09 -3.46
CA GLU A 429 8.79 18.47 -3.49
C GLU A 429 9.01 19.92 -3.94
N GLN A 430 8.17 20.44 -4.84
CA GLN A 430 8.21 21.82 -5.31
C GLN A 430 6.98 22.63 -4.91
N TYR A 431 5.80 22.01 -4.87
CA TYR A 431 4.53 22.72 -4.72
C TYR A 431 4.06 22.84 -3.27
N HIS A 432 4.86 22.43 -2.28
CA HIS A 432 4.69 22.89 -0.89
C HIS A 432 4.93 24.41 -0.78
N VAL A 433 5.79 24.98 -1.65
CA VAL A 433 6.03 26.42 -1.73
C VAL A 433 4.85 27.13 -2.40
N THR A 434 4.12 27.92 -1.62
CA THR A 434 2.97 28.69 -2.12
C THR A 434 3.31 30.15 -2.47
N ASN A 435 4.45 30.67 -2.02
CA ASN A 435 4.90 32.02 -2.32
C ASN A 435 5.57 32.09 -3.71
N PRO A 436 5.06 32.89 -4.66
CA PRO A 436 5.60 32.96 -6.02
C PRO A 436 7.05 33.41 -6.12
N ALA A 437 7.52 34.27 -5.21
CA ALA A 437 8.90 34.75 -5.23
C ALA A 437 9.88 33.65 -4.80
N ILE A 438 9.54 32.92 -3.74
CA ILE A 438 10.33 31.77 -3.28
C ILE A 438 10.34 30.67 -4.33
N PHE A 439 9.17 30.38 -4.91
CA PHE A 439 9.02 29.38 -5.97
C PHE A 439 9.85 29.73 -7.21
N TYR A 440 9.79 30.99 -7.66
CA TYR A 440 10.55 31.49 -8.80
C TYR A 440 12.07 31.34 -8.61
N ASN A 441 12.58 31.63 -7.42
CA ASN A 441 14.00 31.52 -7.12
C ASN A 441 14.47 30.06 -6.92
N GLY A 442 13.55 29.12 -6.67
CA GLY A 442 13.88 27.72 -6.43
C GLY A 442 14.71 27.49 -5.15
N GLU A 443 14.51 28.33 -4.13
CA GLU A 443 15.31 28.34 -2.89
C GLU A 443 14.90 27.24 -1.89
N ASP A 444 13.64 26.80 -1.92
CA ASP A 444 13.06 25.82 -0.99
C ASP A 444 12.49 24.64 -1.80
N VAL A 445 13.39 23.80 -2.31
CA VAL A 445 13.04 22.56 -3.03
C VAL A 445 13.33 21.39 -2.11
N TRP A 446 12.32 20.58 -1.85
CA TRP A 446 12.47 19.36 -1.09
C TRP A 446 12.84 18.19 -1.99
N GLN A 447 13.25 17.10 -1.35
CA GLN A 447 13.38 15.78 -1.93
C GLN A 447 12.90 14.77 -0.88
N LYS A 448 12.27 13.68 -1.33
CA LYS A 448 12.02 12.55 -0.43
C LYS A 448 13.33 12.03 0.17
N SER A 449 13.27 11.54 1.40
CA SER A 449 14.47 11.04 2.07
C SER A 449 14.99 9.78 1.39
N ARG A 450 16.33 9.65 1.36
CA ARG A 450 16.98 8.40 0.99
C ARG A 450 16.94 7.43 2.16
N VAL A 451 17.02 6.15 1.85
CA VAL A 451 17.22 5.08 2.82
C VAL A 451 18.49 4.33 2.45
N THR A 452 19.25 3.96 3.47
CA THR A 452 20.47 3.15 3.32
C THR A 452 20.21 1.80 3.99
N GLY A 453 20.42 0.71 3.25
CA GLY A 453 20.37 -0.64 3.81
C GLY A 453 21.61 -0.98 4.65
N SER A 454 21.60 -2.14 5.32
CA SER A 454 22.75 -2.61 6.12
C SER A 454 24.05 -2.74 5.32
N ASN A 455 23.96 -3.01 4.01
CA ASN A 455 25.11 -3.13 3.10
C ASN A 455 25.64 -1.78 2.54
N ASN A 456 25.14 -0.65 3.05
CA ASN A 456 25.39 0.68 2.48
C ASN A 456 24.88 0.86 1.03
N GLU A 457 23.92 0.03 0.61
CA GLU A 457 23.21 0.27 -0.64
C GLU A 457 22.20 1.40 -0.44
N GLU A 458 22.39 2.47 -1.22
CA GLU A 458 21.51 3.63 -1.21
C GLU A 458 20.35 3.42 -2.16
N SER A 459 19.13 3.64 -1.67
CA SER A 459 17.93 3.71 -2.49
C SER A 459 17.08 4.90 -2.06
N MET A 460 16.26 5.40 -2.98
CA MET A 460 15.14 6.25 -2.58
C MET A 460 14.15 5.36 -1.83
N ALA A 461 13.47 5.87 -0.80
CA ALA A 461 12.26 5.21 -0.32
C ALA A 461 11.30 5.09 -1.53
N GLN A 462 11.00 3.86 -1.95
CA GLN A 462 10.18 3.62 -3.14
C GLN A 462 8.69 3.56 -2.80
N GLU A 463 8.34 3.16 -1.57
CA GLU A 463 6.95 2.95 -1.15
C GLU A 463 6.65 3.82 0.09
N PRO A 464 5.45 4.43 0.15
CA PRO A 464 4.99 5.11 1.34
C PRO A 464 5.02 4.21 2.58
N TYR A 465 5.51 4.74 3.69
CA TYR A 465 5.61 3.95 4.90
C TYR A 465 4.31 4.01 5.72
N SER A 466 3.74 2.87 6.09
CA SER A 466 2.55 2.80 6.95
C SER A 466 2.90 2.72 8.44
N LEU A 467 2.21 3.51 9.25
CA LEU A 467 2.31 3.46 10.71
C LEU A 467 1.01 3.87 11.40
N PHE A 468 0.86 3.44 12.64
CA PHE A 468 -0.13 4.00 13.55
C PHE A 468 0.40 5.24 14.26
N THR A 469 -0.40 6.31 14.28
CA THR A 469 -0.10 7.54 15.03
C THR A 469 -1.38 8.22 15.48
N SER A 470 -1.23 9.27 16.27
CA SER A 470 -2.28 10.18 16.70
C SER A 470 -1.91 11.61 16.31
N PHE A 471 -2.93 12.46 16.15
CA PHE A 471 -2.76 13.81 15.62
C PHE A 471 -3.16 14.87 16.66
N GLY A 472 -2.28 15.17 17.62
CA GLY A 472 -2.46 16.27 18.58
C GLY A 472 -3.67 16.08 19.50
N ASP A 473 -4.68 16.96 19.39
CA ASP A 473 -5.88 17.00 20.26
C ASP A 473 -6.77 15.74 20.18
N GLU A 474 -6.50 14.84 19.23
CA GLU A 474 -7.25 13.62 18.98
C GLU A 474 -6.45 12.42 19.50
N GLN A 475 -6.93 11.78 20.56
CA GLN A 475 -6.32 10.57 21.13
C GLN A 475 -6.61 9.29 20.32
N ASN A 476 -7.23 9.42 19.15
CA ASN A 476 -7.58 8.25 18.34
C ASN A 476 -6.35 7.78 17.55
N LEU A 477 -6.02 6.50 17.70
CA LEU A 477 -5.01 5.83 16.92
C LEU A 477 -5.48 5.65 15.47
N GLU A 478 -4.72 6.15 14.49
CA GLU A 478 -5.06 6.09 13.06
C GLU A 478 -3.92 5.51 12.24
N LEU A 479 -4.27 4.62 11.30
CA LEU A 479 -3.33 4.12 10.30
C LEU A 479 -3.13 5.19 9.23
N VAL A 480 -1.88 5.57 8.99
CA VAL A 480 -1.51 6.58 7.98
C VAL A 480 -0.39 6.09 7.09
N PHE A 481 -0.29 6.67 5.89
CA PHE A 481 0.96 6.64 5.14
C PHE A 481 1.76 7.89 5.45
N THR A 482 3.08 7.72 5.48
CA THR A 482 4.06 8.71 5.89
C THR A 482 5.18 8.79 4.87
N GLU A 483 5.61 10.01 4.56
CA GLU A 483 6.79 10.32 3.75
C GLU A 483 7.68 11.33 4.46
N TYR A 484 8.99 11.15 4.37
CA TYR A 484 9.99 11.98 5.05
C TYR A 484 10.72 12.89 4.05
N TYR A 485 10.83 14.19 4.33
CA TYR A 485 11.45 15.15 3.41
C TYR A 485 12.74 15.76 3.94
N THR A 486 13.69 15.96 3.03
CA THR A 486 14.89 16.78 3.24
C THR A 486 14.91 17.94 2.23
N ILE A 487 15.72 18.97 2.49
CA ILE A 487 16.01 19.96 1.44
C ILE A 487 16.90 19.29 0.39
N LYS A 488 16.65 19.57 -0.89
CA LYS A 488 17.45 19.03 -1.99
C LYS A 488 18.94 19.30 -1.80
N GLY A 489 19.74 18.23 -1.75
CA GLY A 489 21.19 18.30 -1.51
C GLY A 489 21.60 18.49 -0.04
N LYS A 490 20.66 18.33 0.89
CA LYS A 490 20.87 18.24 2.33
C LYS A 490 20.25 16.93 2.83
N GLU A 491 20.73 16.49 3.99
CA GLU A 491 20.27 15.22 4.58
C GLU A 491 19.44 15.41 5.85
N ASN A 492 19.39 16.62 6.42
CA ASN A 492 18.54 16.87 7.59
C ASN A 492 17.07 16.87 7.16
N MET A 493 16.23 16.23 7.96
CA MET A 493 14.80 16.20 7.74
C MET A 493 14.21 17.60 8.00
N VAL A 494 13.31 18.04 7.12
CA VAL A 494 12.63 19.35 7.20
C VAL A 494 11.12 19.25 7.32
N ALA A 495 10.55 18.13 6.89
CA ALA A 495 9.14 17.83 7.10
C ALA A 495 8.86 16.34 7.12
N ILE A 496 7.72 15.97 7.72
CA ILE A 496 7.04 14.69 7.57
C ILE A 496 5.68 14.98 6.99
N VAL A 497 5.28 14.29 5.93
CA VAL A 497 3.93 14.39 5.37
C VAL A 497 3.21 13.08 5.60
N ASN A 498 2.04 13.16 6.22
CA ASN A 498 1.16 12.03 6.49
C ASN A 498 -0.13 12.17 5.67
N VAL A 499 -0.75 11.06 5.30
CA VAL A 499 -2.13 11.03 4.81
C VAL A 499 -2.98 10.14 5.70
N ARG A 500 -4.09 10.71 6.19
CA ARG A 500 -5.05 10.03 7.06
C ARG A 500 -5.95 9.12 6.22
N MET A 501 -6.24 7.93 6.71
CA MET A 501 -7.04 6.91 5.99
C MET A 501 -8.37 6.58 6.65
N GLU A 502 -8.75 7.30 7.71
CA GLU A 502 -9.85 6.87 8.57
C GLU A 502 -10.92 7.95 8.76
N GLY A 503 -12.17 7.48 8.86
CA GLY A 503 -13.32 8.30 9.24
C GLY A 503 -13.52 9.55 8.37
N GLU A 504 -13.89 10.65 9.03
CA GLU A 504 -14.14 11.94 8.37
C GLU A 504 -12.86 12.61 7.84
N HIS A 505 -11.70 12.12 8.25
CA HIS A 505 -10.39 12.66 7.87
C HIS A 505 -9.74 11.92 6.72
N TYR A 506 -10.42 10.95 6.12
CA TYR A 506 -9.94 10.20 4.96
C TYR A 506 -9.40 11.14 3.85
N GLY A 507 -8.14 10.92 3.46
CA GLY A 507 -7.44 11.69 2.42
C GLY A 507 -6.92 13.05 2.86
N GLN A 508 -7.05 13.42 4.14
CA GLN A 508 -6.44 14.65 4.67
C GLN A 508 -4.92 14.50 4.77
N LEU A 509 -4.20 15.40 4.10
CA LEU A 509 -2.74 15.52 4.20
C LEU A 509 -2.37 16.38 5.41
N VAL A 510 -1.46 15.88 6.26
CA VAL A 510 -0.91 16.59 7.42
C VAL A 510 0.60 16.70 7.27
N GLU A 511 1.11 17.93 7.22
CA GLU A 511 2.54 18.24 7.14
C GLU A 511 3.06 18.66 8.52
N TYR A 512 3.90 17.84 9.14
CA TYR A 512 4.73 18.26 10.27
C TYR A 512 5.98 18.96 9.74
N LYS A 513 6.02 20.28 9.93
CA LYS A 513 7.13 21.13 9.48
C LYS A 513 8.10 21.39 10.63
N PHE A 514 9.39 21.14 10.41
CA PHE A 514 10.42 21.37 11.42
C PHE A 514 10.99 22.80 11.36
N PRO A 515 11.38 23.38 12.52
CA PRO A 515 12.07 24.65 12.56
C PRO A 515 13.41 24.62 11.80
N PRO A 516 13.73 25.62 10.95
CA PRO A 516 14.98 25.63 10.17
C PRO A 516 16.28 25.62 11.01
N GLN A 517 16.19 25.90 12.31
CA GLN A 517 17.34 25.94 13.21
C GLN A 517 17.61 24.59 13.90
N LYS A 518 16.68 23.63 13.82
CA LYS A 518 16.85 22.31 14.41
C LYS A 518 17.39 21.31 13.39
N THR A 519 18.26 20.44 13.87
CA THR A 519 18.80 19.32 13.10
C THR A 519 18.03 18.08 13.50
N VAL A 520 17.13 17.64 12.62
CA VAL A 520 16.38 16.40 12.77
C VAL A 520 16.97 15.38 11.80
N SER A 521 17.30 14.18 12.27
CA SER A 521 17.86 13.15 11.40
C SER A 521 16.79 12.61 10.46
N SER A 522 17.10 12.58 9.17
CA SER A 522 16.31 11.78 8.24
C SER A 522 16.65 10.29 8.40
N PRO A 523 15.87 9.37 7.79
CA PRO A 523 16.23 7.96 7.72
C PRO A 523 17.69 7.71 7.30
N TYR A 524 18.16 8.33 6.22
CA TYR A 524 19.55 8.27 5.77
C TYR A 524 20.57 8.70 6.86
N LEU A 525 20.35 9.85 7.51
CA LEU A 525 21.25 10.32 8.56
C LEU A 525 21.24 9.41 9.78
N PHE A 526 20.07 8.93 10.17
CA PHE A 526 19.93 8.05 11.32
C PHE A 526 20.63 6.71 11.09
N THR A 527 20.49 6.08 9.91
CA THR A 527 21.24 4.87 9.57
C THR A 527 22.76 5.12 9.61
N ASN A 528 23.23 6.27 9.13
CA ASN A 528 24.65 6.62 9.22
C ASN A 528 25.13 6.80 10.66
N LYS A 529 24.31 7.41 11.53
CA LYS A 529 24.61 7.49 12.97
C LYS A 529 24.69 6.08 13.58
N LEU A 530 23.75 5.21 13.23
CA LEU A 530 23.70 3.83 13.71
C LEU A 530 24.99 3.06 13.37
N ASN A 531 25.43 3.15 12.12
CA ASN A 531 26.65 2.50 11.63
C ASN A 531 27.94 3.11 12.21
N GLN A 532 27.89 4.32 12.78
CA GLN A 532 29.03 4.98 13.42
C GLN A 532 29.08 4.77 14.94
N ASP A 533 27.99 4.28 15.54
CA ASP A 533 27.92 4.02 16.97
C ASP A 533 28.80 2.79 17.31
N PRO A 534 29.80 2.91 18.22
CA PRO A 534 30.71 1.81 18.54
C PRO A 534 30.04 0.60 19.20
N GLU A 535 29.02 0.79 20.05
CA GLU A 535 28.34 -0.31 20.73
C GLU A 535 27.44 -1.06 19.76
N ILE A 536 26.73 -0.32 18.90
CA ILE A 536 25.93 -0.92 17.83
C ILE A 536 26.83 -1.68 16.87
N SER A 537 27.88 -1.05 16.36
CA SER A 537 28.80 -1.66 15.40
C SER A 537 29.40 -2.96 15.94
N LYS A 538 29.68 -3.02 17.24
CA LYS A 538 30.14 -4.23 17.93
C LYS A 538 29.07 -5.32 17.95
N GLU A 539 27.83 -5.01 18.33
CA GLU A 539 26.72 -5.98 18.29
C GLU A 539 26.45 -6.49 16.87
N LEU A 540 26.42 -5.60 15.87
CA LEU A 540 26.20 -5.98 14.47
C LEU A 540 27.33 -6.89 13.97
N SER A 541 28.59 -6.57 14.27
CA SER A 541 29.74 -7.41 13.90
C SER A 541 29.76 -8.78 14.60
N LEU A 542 29.09 -8.92 15.75
CA LEU A 542 28.95 -10.21 16.44
C LEU A 542 27.87 -11.09 15.80
N LEU A 543 26.85 -10.48 15.20
CA LEU A 543 25.77 -11.16 14.48
C LEU A 543 26.22 -11.52 13.05
N ASP A 544 26.94 -10.61 12.41
CA ASP A 544 27.46 -10.76 11.05
C ASP A 544 28.70 -11.67 11.04
N ASN A 545 28.53 -12.93 10.64
CA ASN A 545 29.56 -13.97 10.65
C ASN A 545 29.52 -14.79 9.35
N ALA A 546 30.53 -15.61 9.09
CA ALA A 546 30.57 -16.50 7.92
C ALA A 546 29.36 -17.47 7.93
N GLY A 547 28.35 -17.17 7.11
CA GLY A 547 27.10 -17.93 6.96
C GLY A 547 25.81 -17.20 7.40
N SER A 548 25.89 -15.99 7.97
CA SER A 548 24.72 -15.19 8.31
C SER A 548 25.00 -13.69 8.18
N GLN A 549 24.09 -12.98 7.53
CA GLN A 549 24.15 -11.56 7.25
C GLN A 549 23.13 -10.80 8.09
N VAL A 550 23.52 -9.60 8.52
CA VAL A 550 22.61 -8.65 9.17
C VAL A 550 21.86 -7.83 8.13
N GLU A 551 20.54 -7.77 8.26
CA GLU A 551 19.67 -6.88 7.50
C GLU A 551 18.93 -5.92 8.43
N PHE A 552 18.81 -4.66 8.03
CA PHE A 552 17.93 -3.71 8.70
C PHE A 552 16.52 -3.88 8.13
N GLY A 553 15.53 -3.99 9.02
CA GLY A 553 14.14 -3.88 8.62
C GLY A 553 13.71 -2.43 8.42
N ASP A 554 12.41 -2.24 8.24
CA ASP A 554 11.85 -0.92 7.97
C ASP A 554 12.05 0.01 9.19
N MET A 555 12.53 1.22 8.94
CA MET A 555 12.71 2.23 9.99
C MET A 555 11.40 2.96 10.24
N VAL A 556 10.94 2.93 11.49
CA VAL A 556 9.78 3.71 11.96
C VAL A 556 10.29 4.98 12.62
N ILE A 557 9.77 6.14 12.22
CA ILE A 557 9.98 7.40 12.93
C ILE A 557 8.60 7.86 13.43
N ALA A 558 8.23 7.43 14.63
CA ALA A 558 6.93 7.70 15.22
C ALA A 558 6.93 9.05 15.94
N PRO A 559 6.04 9.99 15.59
CA PRO A 559 5.80 11.19 16.39
C PRO A 559 5.14 10.83 17.72
N ILE A 560 5.72 11.27 18.83
CA ILE A 560 5.19 11.15 20.19
C ILE A 560 5.20 12.54 20.81
N GLU A 561 4.02 13.14 20.97
CA GLU A 561 3.87 14.56 21.34
C GLU A 561 4.72 15.45 20.41
N ASP A 562 5.64 16.26 20.96
CA ASP A 562 6.54 17.13 20.21
C ASP A 562 7.90 16.47 19.85
N SER A 563 8.04 15.16 20.05
CA SER A 563 9.30 14.43 19.87
C SER A 563 9.19 13.26 18.90
N LEU A 564 10.33 12.72 18.44
CA LEU A 564 10.38 11.60 17.50
C LEU A 564 11.04 10.37 18.13
N LEU A 565 10.37 9.22 18.03
CA LEU A 565 10.89 7.92 18.42
C LEU A 565 11.27 7.12 17.17
N TYR A 566 12.55 6.82 17.03
CA TYR A 566 13.11 6.03 15.94
C TYR A 566 13.18 4.57 16.38
N VAL A 567 12.68 3.65 15.55
CA VAL A 567 12.69 2.21 15.80
C VAL A 567 13.20 1.50 14.56
N VAL A 568 14.23 0.67 14.73
CA VAL A 568 14.81 -0.15 13.66
C VAL A 568 14.97 -1.59 14.15
N PRO A 569 14.21 -2.55 13.60
CA PRO A 569 14.44 -3.96 13.84
C PRO A 569 15.65 -4.47 13.05
N ILE A 570 16.46 -5.31 13.69
CA ILE A 570 17.67 -5.90 13.11
C ILE A 570 17.43 -7.39 12.90
N TYR A 571 17.42 -7.80 11.62
CA TYR A 571 17.24 -9.17 11.19
C TYR A 571 18.58 -9.87 11.03
N LEU A 572 18.59 -11.15 11.36
CA LEU A 572 19.64 -12.09 10.99
C LEU A 572 19.10 -13.01 9.91
N VAL A 573 19.82 -13.08 8.79
CA VAL A 573 19.43 -13.85 7.60
C VAL A 573 20.58 -14.80 7.27
N ALA A 574 20.29 -16.10 7.15
CA ALA A 574 21.31 -17.07 6.74
C ALA A 574 21.71 -16.87 5.27
N GLU A 575 22.97 -17.14 4.91
CA GLU A 575 23.40 -17.11 3.51
C GLU A 575 22.80 -18.30 2.73
N GLY A 576 21.79 -18.04 1.87
CA GLY A 576 21.16 -19.04 1.00
C GLY A 576 19.77 -18.65 0.50
N GLU A 577 19.28 -19.32 -0.55
CA GLU A 577 17.98 -19.01 -1.20
C GLU A 577 16.74 -19.27 -0.32
N ASN A 578 16.86 -20.08 0.75
CA ASN A 578 15.76 -20.42 1.67
C ASN A 578 16.02 -19.92 3.09
N SER A 579 16.58 -18.73 3.22
CA SER A 579 16.84 -18.14 4.52
C SER A 579 15.54 -17.74 5.22
N ILE A 580 15.49 -17.98 6.53
CA ILE A 580 14.36 -17.61 7.38
C ILE A 580 14.82 -16.37 8.16
N PRO A 581 14.33 -15.17 7.82
CA PRO A 581 14.72 -13.96 8.51
C PRO A 581 14.15 -13.95 9.94
N GLU A 582 15.00 -13.66 10.93
CA GLU A 582 14.60 -13.59 12.33
C GLU A 582 15.14 -12.30 12.96
N ILE A 583 14.29 -11.57 13.68
CA ILE A 583 14.72 -10.40 14.44
C ILE A 583 15.57 -10.83 15.63
N LYS A 584 16.75 -10.23 15.78
CA LYS A 584 17.66 -10.50 16.91
C LYS A 584 17.88 -9.30 17.81
N ARG A 585 17.68 -8.08 17.31
CA ARG A 585 17.83 -6.85 18.08
C ARG A 585 16.81 -5.80 17.65
N PHE A 586 16.49 -4.91 18.59
CA PHE A 586 15.75 -3.68 18.35
C PHE A 586 16.61 -2.49 18.72
N VAL A 587 16.80 -1.59 17.76
CA VAL A 587 17.43 -0.29 17.98
C VAL A 587 16.32 0.74 18.18
N ILE A 588 16.39 1.47 19.29
CA ILE A 588 15.45 2.57 19.58
C ILE A 588 16.25 3.85 19.88
N SER A 589 15.74 5.00 19.44
CA SER A 589 16.37 6.29 19.71
C SER A 589 15.38 7.46 19.76
N ASN A 590 15.74 8.49 20.51
CA ASN A 590 15.13 9.83 20.49
C ASN A 590 16.01 10.85 19.72
N ASP A 591 16.76 10.39 18.71
CA ASP A 591 17.80 11.11 17.96
C ASP A 591 19.10 11.46 18.71
N ASP A 592 19.07 11.59 20.04
CA ASP A 592 20.24 11.90 20.88
C ASP A 592 20.88 10.66 21.50
N LYS A 593 20.07 9.83 22.15
CA LYS A 593 20.48 8.56 22.76
C LYS A 593 20.01 7.41 21.88
N ILE A 594 20.92 6.47 21.60
CA ILE A 594 20.62 5.24 20.86
C ILE A 594 20.79 4.08 21.83
N VAL A 595 19.85 3.14 21.82
CA VAL A 595 19.91 1.91 22.60
C VAL A 595 19.62 0.70 21.72
N ILE A 596 20.21 -0.43 22.07
CA ILE A 596 20.02 -1.71 21.42
C ILE A 596 19.74 -2.78 22.48
N SER A 597 18.74 -3.61 22.23
CA SER A 597 18.38 -4.74 23.09
C SER A 597 17.76 -5.87 22.29
N ASP A 598 17.47 -6.98 22.96
CA ASP A 598 16.85 -8.18 22.38
C ASP A 598 15.34 -8.03 22.14
N THR A 599 14.65 -7.23 22.94
CA THR A 599 13.21 -6.96 22.82
C THR A 599 12.91 -5.47 22.73
N PHE A 600 11.81 -5.13 22.05
CA PHE A 600 11.33 -3.76 21.93
C PHE A 600 11.08 -3.12 23.31
N THR A 601 10.43 -3.85 24.22
CA THR A 601 10.13 -3.40 25.59
C THR A 601 11.40 -3.12 26.41
N ASN A 602 12.43 -3.98 26.30
CA ASN A 602 13.70 -3.76 26.99
C ASN A 602 14.42 -2.53 26.42
N SER A 603 14.46 -2.37 25.09
CA SER A 603 15.03 -1.18 24.45
C SER A 603 14.32 0.09 24.90
N LEU A 604 12.98 0.10 24.96
CA LEU A 604 12.21 1.25 25.43
C LEU A 604 12.55 1.61 26.88
N SER A 605 12.65 0.58 27.74
CA SER A 605 13.01 0.74 29.15
C SER A 605 14.42 1.28 29.33
N MET A 606 15.38 0.82 28.53
CA MET A 606 16.76 1.32 28.53
C MET A 606 16.87 2.77 28.05
N LEU A 607 16.04 3.18 27.08
CA LEU A 607 16.06 4.54 26.55
C LEU A 607 15.58 5.53 27.62
N PHE A 608 14.42 5.25 28.24
CA PHE A 608 13.73 6.15 29.17
C PHE A 608 13.98 5.87 30.65
N ASN A 609 14.82 4.86 30.95
CA ASN A 609 15.15 4.45 32.32
C ASN A 609 13.89 4.09 33.14
N PHE A 610 12.93 3.42 32.49
CA PHE A 610 11.84 2.74 33.21
C PHE A 610 12.44 1.58 34.00
N GLU A 611 11.95 1.34 35.22
CA GLU A 611 12.01 -0.02 35.74
C GLU A 611 11.16 -0.86 34.79
N ALA A 612 11.80 -1.61 33.89
CA ALA A 612 11.10 -2.63 33.15
C ALA A 612 10.41 -3.50 34.21
N GLU A 613 9.07 -3.52 34.22
CA GLU A 613 8.41 -4.68 34.76
C GLU A 613 8.88 -5.84 33.89
N THR A 614 9.92 -6.54 34.35
CA THR A 614 10.20 -7.89 33.89
C THR A 614 8.85 -8.57 33.77
N PRO A 615 8.45 -9.13 32.61
CA PRO A 615 7.27 -9.97 32.57
C PRO A 615 7.47 -10.95 33.71
N GLY A 616 6.61 -10.86 34.73
CA GLY A 616 6.87 -11.52 35.98
C GLY A 616 7.20 -12.96 35.66
N GLU A 617 8.29 -13.49 36.25
CA GLU A 617 8.31 -14.91 36.54
C GLU A 617 6.90 -15.26 37.00
N PRO A 618 6.21 -16.22 36.36
CA PRO A 618 4.77 -16.40 36.54
C PRO A 618 4.48 -16.47 38.02
N GLY A 619 4.02 -15.34 38.56
CA GLY A 619 3.75 -15.12 39.97
C GLY A 619 2.39 -15.73 40.30
N GLY A 620 2.09 -16.89 39.73
CA GLY A 620 1.22 -17.82 40.39
C GLY A 620 2.00 -18.27 41.61
N VAL A 621 1.48 -17.97 42.81
CA VAL A 621 1.79 -18.81 43.96
C VAL A 621 1.35 -20.21 43.54
N ILE A 622 2.28 -21.01 43.01
CA ILE A 622 2.06 -22.44 42.86
C ILE A 622 1.78 -22.89 44.27
N ASP A 623 0.53 -23.29 44.54
CA ASP A 623 0.24 -23.97 45.77
C ASP A 623 1.10 -25.23 45.77
N GLU A 624 2.21 -25.20 46.53
CA GLU A 624 3.19 -26.29 46.59
C GLU A 624 2.52 -27.60 47.02
N THR A 625 1.35 -27.54 47.66
CA THR A 625 0.57 -28.74 47.99
C THR A 625 -0.11 -29.34 46.75
N LEU A 626 -0.76 -28.53 45.92
CA LEU A 626 -1.38 -28.98 44.66
C LEU A 626 -0.34 -29.44 43.63
N ALA A 627 0.82 -28.77 43.55
CA ALA A 627 1.90 -29.20 42.65
C ALA A 627 2.52 -30.55 43.07
N ARG A 628 2.69 -30.78 44.38
CA ARG A 628 3.13 -32.09 44.89
C ARG A 628 2.08 -33.16 44.65
N GLU A 629 0.80 -32.83 44.84
CA GLU A 629 -0.31 -33.75 44.59
C GLU A 629 -0.39 -34.16 43.11
N ALA A 630 -0.31 -33.20 42.19
CA ALA A 630 -0.26 -33.46 40.74
C ALA A 630 0.93 -34.35 40.36
N ASN A 631 2.12 -34.06 40.90
CA ASN A 631 3.31 -34.87 40.60
C ASN A 631 3.20 -36.30 41.17
N ASN A 632 2.59 -36.48 42.34
CA ASN A 632 2.35 -37.81 42.90
C ASN A 632 1.33 -38.59 42.05
N LEU A 633 0.20 -37.98 41.69
CA LEU A 633 -0.81 -38.60 40.82
C LEU A 633 -0.24 -39.00 39.46
N PHE A 634 0.65 -38.19 38.89
CA PHE A 634 1.33 -38.51 37.63
C PHE A 634 2.30 -39.70 37.77
N ASN A 635 3.07 -39.77 38.85
CA ASN A 635 3.99 -40.88 39.10
C ASN A 635 3.23 -42.18 39.39
N ASP A 636 2.16 -42.12 40.18
CA ASP A 636 1.29 -43.27 40.47
C ASP A 636 0.58 -43.77 39.20
N ALA A 637 0.17 -42.86 38.31
CA ALA A 637 -0.37 -43.22 37.01
C ALA A 637 0.68 -43.94 36.15
N LEU A 638 1.92 -43.45 36.10
CA LEU A 638 3.04 -44.10 35.42
C LEU A 638 3.35 -45.49 35.99
N GLU A 639 3.24 -45.70 37.30
CA GLU A 639 3.36 -47.02 37.91
C GLU A 639 2.18 -47.93 37.52
N GLY A 640 0.95 -47.42 37.52
CA GLY A 640 -0.24 -48.14 37.04
C GLY A 640 -0.12 -48.57 35.58
N GLN A 641 0.45 -47.71 34.73
CA GLN A 641 0.75 -48.01 33.33
C GLN A 641 1.82 -49.11 33.20
N ARG A 642 2.92 -49.01 33.96
CA ARG A 642 4.01 -50.02 33.97
C ARG A 642 3.54 -51.37 34.50
N ALA A 643 2.59 -51.38 35.43
CA ALA A 643 1.96 -52.59 35.95
C ALA A 643 0.85 -53.15 35.04
N GLY A 644 0.52 -52.47 33.93
CA GLY A 644 -0.52 -52.88 32.98
C GLY A 644 -1.95 -52.70 33.48
N ASN A 645 -2.16 -51.92 34.55
CA ASN A 645 -3.46 -51.64 35.14
C ASN A 645 -4.07 -50.36 34.54
N TRP A 646 -4.64 -50.48 33.35
CA TRP A 646 -5.20 -49.37 32.58
C TRP A 646 -6.41 -48.69 33.24
N ALA A 647 -7.18 -49.42 34.05
CA ALA A 647 -8.32 -48.84 34.78
C ALA A 647 -7.85 -47.86 35.86
N GLU A 648 -6.79 -48.22 36.58
CA GLU A 648 -6.21 -47.36 37.62
C GLU A 648 -5.45 -46.17 37.01
N TYR A 649 -4.75 -46.38 35.90
CA TYR A 649 -4.14 -45.29 35.12
C TYR A 649 -5.19 -44.26 34.68
N GLY A 650 -6.31 -44.70 34.10
CA GLY A 650 -7.38 -43.80 33.67
C GLY A 650 -7.99 -43.01 34.82
N ARG A 651 -8.21 -43.65 35.98
CA ARG A 651 -8.72 -42.99 37.19
C ARG A 651 -7.77 -41.90 37.70
N LEU A 652 -6.48 -42.23 37.81
CA LEU A 652 -5.43 -41.31 38.31
C LEU A 652 -5.18 -40.14 37.35
N MET A 653 -5.27 -40.36 36.04
CA MET A 653 -5.18 -39.28 35.04
C MET A 653 -6.37 -38.31 35.12
N GLU A 654 -7.57 -38.80 35.41
CA GLU A 654 -8.76 -37.94 35.58
C GLU A 654 -8.73 -37.15 36.90
N GLU A 655 -8.07 -37.68 37.93
CA GLU A 655 -7.78 -36.95 39.19
C GLU A 655 -6.67 -35.90 38.97
N LEU A 656 -5.60 -36.26 38.27
CA LEU A 656 -4.54 -35.33 37.88
C LEU A 656 -5.11 -34.15 37.09
N LYS A 657 -5.97 -34.42 36.11
CA LYS A 657 -6.64 -33.40 35.31
C LYS A 657 -7.42 -32.41 36.19
N ARG A 658 -8.19 -32.90 37.17
CA ARG A 658 -8.95 -32.04 38.10
C ARG A 658 -8.04 -31.17 38.98
N VAL A 659 -6.91 -31.72 39.44
CA VAL A 659 -5.92 -30.95 40.23
C VAL A 659 -5.26 -29.88 39.36
N LEU A 660 -4.89 -30.20 38.12
CA LEU A 660 -4.33 -29.24 37.18
C LEU A 660 -5.34 -28.15 36.81
N GLU A 661 -6.60 -28.49 36.58
CA GLU A 661 -7.70 -27.54 36.33
C GLU A 661 -7.89 -26.59 37.53
N SER A 662 -7.73 -27.07 38.77
CA SER A 662 -7.80 -26.21 39.95
C SER A 662 -6.58 -25.29 40.13
N MET A 663 -5.43 -25.63 39.54
CA MET A 663 -4.21 -24.81 39.60
C MET A 663 -4.21 -23.68 38.56
N VAL A 664 -4.95 -23.84 37.47
CA VAL A 664 -5.03 -22.87 36.37
C VAL A 664 -6.01 -21.73 36.69
N GLY A 665 -6.92 -21.91 37.64
CA GLY A 665 -7.99 -20.94 37.93
C GLY A 665 -9.02 -20.89 36.80
N GLN A 666 -10.23 -20.37 37.07
CA GLN A 666 -11.21 -20.06 36.02
C GLN A 666 -10.75 -18.88 35.17
#